data_AF-A0A524CPH1-F1
#
_entry.id   AF-A0A524CPH1-F1
#
_cell.length_a   1.000
_cell.length_b   1.000
_cell.length_c   1.000
_cell.angle_alpha   90.00
_cell.angle_beta   90.00
_cell.angle_gamma   90.00
#
_symmetry.space_group_name_H-M   'P 1'
#
loop_
_entity.id
_entity.type
_entity.pdbx_description
1 polymer ?
#
loop_
_entity_poly.entity_id
_entity_poly.type
_entity_poly.pdbx_seq_one_letter_code
_entity_poly.pdbx_strand_id
1 'polypeptide(L)'
;MNNSIGSIETSSDKLQITLDFIEGAIISGDYAEALRMAQNALSKAEEQHWVDIFEGVIKRVKTFQRESFDRREMRPNLEKPKVITESPDKVIESDSHPQLSFEERIDNLTELSGVGPKMAEKLQNAGYTSYSQIARVSPEHLSAVKGVGVPTAVKIIASAKEKTSNLTTSVPELKELQTNSFNGSHCKSQATKSDSITKQKESLIKKYNPLYDNAKGLVNKGKTELSEKASPTTPDVLENEADNFRAEVKRQSRAKSEEHIEKEVDVEEKTTKLFDAEGEKEKRAKTHMKEMLIDSISEIFRDHNYSLLQEKLYIQGIDGIACKLCINSPSRQILILIPYKFFSATNKIIVSEKKMEIAGLESELLSTRLDVPLLNADEILSKKVRTTPKIINALSRVLQEEISIQTTKLCIEPLLLTEIPPGFTEKSILFAYQRHSNLHIISKSDLSSFLEFLERKLYYIDSYSRSSQRKIKLGTSKRLFTRNIKRLSYPVLSVGAFLTFIIATGWYDILKYFIVVGYATFSLYLGGLIFLVRYHRKKESAQLNQNRNNYHSKDIDFEEGDLALIYEELDLEQMAQFSYECYGKKIPNKIVENLEKMQIHRMTMLSKQSPRYDSARIVRKNKDRAHKIVNENLSNTKIREPFKRDKREEVDSKRGVKDAKEATTKMMTLRSPNNEKEDEIDLVKKYSTFLND
;
A
#
# COMPACT_ATOMS: atom_id res chain seq x y z
N MET A 1 34.83 -12.54 31.36
CA MET A 1 35.82 -13.28 30.56
C MET A 1 37.07 -12.42 30.37
N ASN A 2 37.73 -11.94 31.44
CA ASN A 2 38.62 -10.78 31.32
C ASN A 2 40.13 -11.09 31.41
N ASN A 3 40.53 -12.33 31.71
CA ASN A 3 41.91 -12.67 32.08
C ASN A 3 42.55 -13.74 31.15
N SER A 4 42.34 -13.69 29.83
CA SER A 4 43.01 -14.63 28.91
C SER A 4 43.18 -14.14 27.46
N ILE A 5 43.74 -12.94 27.27
CA ILE A 5 44.43 -12.58 26.01
C ILE A 5 45.78 -11.99 26.39
N GLY A 6 46.86 -12.66 26.00
CA GLY A 6 48.22 -12.30 26.35
C GLY A 6 48.99 -11.69 25.17
N SER A 7 49.75 -10.64 25.48
CA SER A 7 50.85 -10.05 24.69
C SER A 7 50.54 -9.44 23.30
N ILE A 8 50.77 -8.13 23.21
CA ILE A 8 50.90 -7.29 21.99
C ILE A 8 49.64 -7.13 21.13
N GLU A 9 48.54 -6.70 21.75
CA GLU A 9 47.60 -5.79 21.09
C GLU A 9 48.06 -4.35 21.37
N THR A 10 48.15 -3.52 20.33
CA THR A 10 48.43 -2.09 20.48
C THR A 10 47.27 -1.38 21.16
N SER A 11 47.48 -0.15 21.63
CA SER A 11 46.37 0.67 22.19
C SER A 11 45.25 0.85 21.17
N SER A 12 45.61 1.00 19.89
CA SER A 12 44.70 1.13 18.75
C SER A 12 43.80 -0.10 18.54
N ASP A 13 44.35 -1.32 18.60
CA ASP A 13 43.59 -2.56 18.38
C ASP A 13 42.45 -2.71 19.41
N LYS A 14 42.73 -2.34 20.68
CA LYS A 14 41.74 -2.38 21.77
C LYS A 14 40.65 -1.33 21.61
N LEU A 15 40.98 -0.16 21.06
CA LEU A 15 40.00 0.88 20.76
C LEU A 15 39.11 0.47 19.57
N GLN A 16 39.66 -0.18 18.54
CA GLN A 16 38.88 -0.74 17.44
C GLN A 16 37.92 -1.84 17.93
N ILE A 17 38.39 -2.81 18.72
CA ILE A 17 37.53 -3.84 19.31
C ILE A 17 36.42 -3.20 20.16
N THR A 18 36.74 -2.13 20.90
CA THR A 18 35.74 -1.39 21.70
C THR A 18 34.72 -0.68 20.82
N LEU A 19 35.12 -0.15 19.66
CA LEU A 19 34.22 0.46 18.68
C LEU A 19 33.22 -0.56 18.13
N ASP A 20 33.68 -1.76 17.75
CA ASP A 20 32.84 -2.85 17.26
C ASP A 20 31.80 -3.28 18.32
N PHE A 21 32.18 -3.33 19.60
CA PHE A 21 31.23 -3.58 20.70
C PHE A 21 30.20 -2.45 20.90
N ILE A 22 30.60 -1.19 20.71
CA ILE A 22 29.68 -0.05 20.78
C ILE A 22 28.66 -0.13 19.62
N GLU A 23 29.09 -0.47 18.41
CA GLU A 23 28.15 -0.70 17.29
C GLU A 23 27.16 -1.83 17.59
N GLY A 24 27.63 -2.94 18.18
CA GLY A 24 26.77 -4.02 18.65
C GLY A 24 25.72 -3.58 19.67
N ALA A 25 26.10 -2.75 20.64
CA ALA A 25 25.18 -2.20 21.64
C ALA A 25 24.17 -1.20 21.05
N ILE A 26 24.57 -0.40 20.05
CA ILE A 26 23.65 0.49 19.30
C ILE A 26 22.61 -0.35 18.54
N ILE A 27 23.04 -1.44 17.88
CA ILE A 27 22.16 -2.34 17.12
C ILE A 27 21.17 -3.07 18.03
N SER A 28 21.56 -3.44 19.26
CA SER A 28 20.65 -4.06 20.24
C SER A 28 19.67 -3.08 20.89
N GLY A 29 19.83 -1.77 20.67
CA GLY A 29 19.02 -0.72 21.30
C GLY A 29 19.44 -0.39 22.74
N ASP A 30 20.54 -0.95 23.25
CA ASP A 30 21.10 -0.59 24.56
C ASP A 30 21.98 0.67 24.45
N TYR A 31 21.33 1.80 24.20
CA TYR A 31 21.99 3.10 24.08
C TYR A 31 22.70 3.52 25.38
N ALA A 32 22.29 3.00 26.55
CA ALA A 32 22.91 3.30 27.83
C ALA A 32 24.29 2.63 27.93
N GLU A 33 24.37 1.33 27.59
CA GLU A 33 25.64 0.61 27.58
C GLU A 33 26.56 1.09 26.45
N ALA A 34 26.02 1.37 25.26
CA ALA A 34 26.77 1.98 24.16
C ALA A 34 27.42 3.31 24.56
N LEU A 35 26.67 4.19 25.25
CA LEU A 35 27.18 5.47 25.75
C LEU A 35 28.26 5.28 26.83
N ARG A 36 28.06 4.33 27.75
CA ARG A 36 29.02 3.99 28.82
C ARG A 36 30.34 3.46 28.26
N MET A 37 30.26 2.56 27.27
CA MET A 37 31.44 2.05 26.56
C MET A 37 32.18 3.16 25.82
N ALA A 38 31.48 4.01 25.07
CA ALA A 38 32.09 5.10 24.31
C ALA A 38 32.76 6.16 25.22
N GLN A 39 32.15 6.50 26.36
CA GLN A 39 32.77 7.39 27.35
C GLN A 39 34.04 6.80 28.00
N ASN A 40 34.04 5.50 28.29
CA ASN A 40 35.20 4.78 28.82
C ASN A 40 36.33 4.67 27.78
N ALA A 41 35.99 4.48 26.50
CA ALA A 41 36.93 4.49 25.39
C ALA A 41 37.56 5.89 25.18
N LEU A 42 36.73 6.94 25.17
CA LEU A 42 37.17 8.34 25.08
C LEU A 42 38.18 8.69 26.19
N SER A 43 37.94 8.26 27.43
CA SER A 43 38.86 8.51 28.55
C SER A 43 40.21 7.77 28.49
N LYS A 44 40.38 6.86 27.51
CA LYS A 44 41.60 6.06 27.27
C LYS A 44 42.24 6.34 25.91
N ALA A 45 41.63 7.20 25.09
CA ALA A 45 42.17 7.57 23.79
C ALA A 45 43.32 8.58 23.98
N GLU A 46 44.55 8.12 23.78
CA GLU A 46 45.76 8.97 23.83
C GLU A 46 45.99 9.71 22.49
N GLU A 47 45.54 9.14 21.38
CA GLU A 47 45.67 9.73 20.04
C GLU A 47 44.41 10.55 19.67
N GLN A 48 44.62 11.77 19.19
CA GLN A 48 43.52 12.71 18.83
C GLN A 48 42.50 12.11 17.86
N HIS A 49 42.94 11.26 16.91
CA HIS A 49 42.03 10.64 15.94
C HIS A 49 40.97 9.75 16.62
N TRP A 50 41.35 9.01 17.67
CA TRP A 50 40.43 8.20 18.45
C TRP A 50 39.51 9.06 19.32
N VAL A 51 39.99 10.18 19.85
CA VAL A 51 39.17 11.18 20.57
C VAL A 51 38.03 11.67 19.66
N ASP A 52 38.37 12.15 18.46
CA ASP A 52 37.40 12.65 17.48
C ASP A 52 36.35 11.58 17.10
N ILE A 53 36.79 10.32 16.93
CA ILE A 53 35.89 9.18 16.65
C ILE A 53 34.91 8.97 17.81
N PHE A 54 35.39 8.84 19.05
CA PHE A 54 34.52 8.55 20.19
C PHE A 54 33.60 9.71 20.56
N GLU A 55 34.02 10.97 20.39
CA GLU A 55 33.11 12.13 20.50
C GLU A 55 31.99 12.06 19.44
N GLY A 56 32.33 11.76 18.18
CA GLY A 56 31.36 11.56 17.10
C GLY A 56 30.40 10.39 17.33
N VAL A 57 30.84 9.33 18.00
CA VAL A 57 30.00 8.21 18.44
C VAL A 57 29.07 8.64 19.59
N ILE A 58 29.60 9.26 20.65
CA ILE A 58 28.82 9.75 21.80
C ILE A 58 27.73 10.72 21.34
N LYS A 59 28.04 11.62 20.39
CA LYS A 59 27.06 12.54 19.80
C LYS A 59 25.92 11.79 19.09
N ARG A 60 26.24 10.81 18.25
CA ARG A 60 25.24 9.97 17.55
C ARG A 60 24.38 9.15 18.51
N VAL A 61 24.98 8.50 19.51
CA VAL A 61 24.23 7.72 20.52
C VAL A 61 23.25 8.60 21.29
N LYS A 62 23.64 9.82 21.68
CA LYS A 62 22.74 10.79 22.33
C LYS A 62 21.59 11.24 21.43
N THR A 63 21.82 11.39 20.12
CA THR A 63 20.74 11.69 19.16
C THR A 63 19.74 10.53 19.09
N PHE A 64 20.20 9.29 18.88
CA PHE A 64 19.33 8.11 18.86
C PHE A 64 18.59 7.90 20.19
N GLN A 65 19.22 8.20 21.33
CA GLN A 65 18.57 8.13 22.64
C GLN A 65 17.42 9.15 22.78
N ARG A 66 17.53 10.34 22.19
CA ARG A 66 16.45 11.34 22.16
C ARG A 66 15.33 10.89 21.23
N GLU A 67 15.65 10.54 19.98
CA GLU A 67 14.64 10.08 19.01
C GLU A 67 13.86 8.85 19.50
N SER A 68 14.52 7.92 20.19
CA SER A 68 13.86 6.73 20.76
C SER A 68 13.07 7.03 22.04
N PHE A 69 13.32 8.16 22.72
CA PHE A 69 12.51 8.67 23.82
C PHE A 69 11.28 9.42 23.29
N ASP A 70 11.46 10.31 22.31
CA ASP A 70 10.38 11.08 21.67
C ASP A 70 9.36 10.14 21.01
N ARG A 71 9.81 9.04 20.36
CA ARG A 71 8.91 7.97 19.85
C ARG A 71 8.14 7.22 20.93
N ARG A 72 8.56 7.25 22.20
CA ARG A 72 7.79 6.66 23.32
C ARG A 72 6.76 7.63 23.87
N GLU A 73 7.08 8.93 23.91
CA GLU A 73 6.13 9.98 24.34
C GLU A 73 5.08 10.31 23.27
N MET A 74 5.41 10.17 21.97
CA MET A 74 4.45 10.27 20.87
C MET A 74 3.48 9.08 20.74
N ARG A 75 3.48 8.12 21.68
CA ARG A 75 2.29 7.27 21.83
C ARG A 75 1.15 8.18 22.29
N PRO A 76 0.07 8.36 21.50
CA PRO A 76 -1.02 9.24 21.91
C PRO A 76 -1.50 8.78 23.28
N ASN A 77 -1.56 9.72 24.21
CA ASN A 77 -2.02 9.47 25.57
C ASN A 77 -3.47 9.03 25.49
N LEU A 78 -3.69 7.71 25.40
CA LEU A 78 -5.00 7.08 25.44
C LEU A 78 -5.62 7.46 26.77
N GLU A 79 -6.43 8.52 26.74
CA GLU A 79 -7.15 9.00 27.91
C GLU A 79 -7.85 7.81 28.54
N LYS A 80 -7.48 7.53 29.79
CA LYS A 80 -8.02 6.38 30.53
C LYS A 80 -9.54 6.52 30.47
N PRO A 81 -10.29 5.53 29.93
CA PRO A 81 -11.73 5.66 29.77
C PRO A 81 -12.32 5.97 31.13
N LYS A 82 -12.97 7.15 31.22
CA LYS A 82 -13.51 7.69 32.46
C LYS A 82 -14.54 6.70 32.97
N VAL A 83 -14.20 5.98 34.06
CA VAL A 83 -15.06 4.94 34.62
C VAL A 83 -16.33 5.59 35.17
N ILE A 84 -17.40 5.54 34.39
CA ILE A 84 -18.74 5.93 34.85
C ILE A 84 -19.20 4.83 35.80
N THR A 85 -19.10 5.12 37.10
CA THR A 85 -19.77 4.36 38.15
C THR A 85 -21.08 5.04 38.48
N GLU A 86 -22.16 4.58 37.85
CA GLU A 86 -23.52 4.91 38.26
C GLU A 86 -24.10 3.75 39.07
N SER A 87 -24.59 4.09 40.26
CA SER A 87 -25.49 3.29 41.07
C SER A 87 -26.73 4.17 41.28
N PRO A 88 -27.95 3.61 41.21
CA PRO A 88 -29.14 4.43 41.06
C PRO A 88 -29.50 5.14 42.37
N ASP A 89 -29.63 6.47 42.30
CA ASP A 89 -30.86 7.16 42.67
C ASP A 89 -30.71 8.68 42.53
N LYS A 90 -31.86 9.36 42.35
CA LYS A 90 -32.09 10.81 42.49
C LYS A 90 -31.88 11.71 41.26
N VAL A 91 -32.95 11.79 40.48
CA VAL A 91 -33.53 12.98 39.81
C VAL A 91 -32.76 14.32 39.95
N ILE A 92 -32.40 14.92 38.81
CA ILE A 92 -32.60 16.33 38.43
C ILE A 92 -32.30 16.48 36.91
N GLU A 93 -32.97 17.45 36.25
CA GLU A 93 -33.02 17.64 34.80
C GLU A 93 -31.72 18.22 34.18
N SER A 94 -31.40 17.80 32.94
CA SER A 94 -30.63 18.63 31.99
C SER A 94 -30.69 18.08 30.54
N ASP A 95 -31.32 18.87 29.67
CA ASP A 95 -31.23 19.02 28.21
C ASP A 95 -30.89 17.84 27.27
N SER A 96 -31.77 17.69 26.27
CA SER A 96 -31.88 16.54 25.36
C SER A 96 -31.15 16.69 24.02
N HIS A 97 -30.36 15.67 23.65
CA HIS A 97 -30.18 15.28 22.24
C HIS A 97 -30.97 13.98 21.97
N PRO A 98 -31.75 13.89 20.88
CA PRO A 98 -32.68 12.77 20.68
C PRO A 98 -31.96 11.50 20.24
N GLN A 99 -31.87 10.51 21.12
CA GLN A 99 -31.57 9.14 20.73
C GLN A 99 -32.83 8.51 20.13
N LEU A 100 -32.87 8.41 18.80
CA LEU A 100 -33.86 7.62 18.08
C LEU A 100 -33.61 6.13 18.35
N SER A 101 -34.29 5.59 19.35
CA SER A 101 -34.42 4.15 19.55
C SER A 101 -35.20 3.56 18.37
N PHE A 102 -34.47 3.05 17.37
CA PHE A 102 -35.06 2.23 16.31
C PHE A 102 -35.48 0.90 16.93
N GLU A 103 -36.72 0.85 17.42
CA GLU A 103 -37.38 -0.39 17.80
C GLU A 103 -37.50 -1.24 16.53
N GLU A 104 -36.59 -2.21 16.36
CA GLU A 104 -36.59 -3.10 15.19
C GLU A 104 -37.93 -3.84 15.14
N ARG A 105 -38.77 -3.43 14.19
CA ARG A 105 -40.05 -4.07 13.90
C ARG A 105 -39.79 -5.55 13.59
N ILE A 106 -40.30 -6.43 14.45
CA ILE A 106 -40.23 -7.87 14.21
C ILE A 106 -41.20 -8.20 13.08
N ASP A 107 -40.66 -8.50 11.90
CA ASP A 107 -41.45 -8.83 10.71
C ASP A 107 -41.91 -10.30 10.75
N ASN A 108 -43.12 -10.58 10.25
CA ASN A 108 -43.61 -11.95 10.18
C ASN A 108 -42.99 -12.72 9.00
N LEU A 109 -41.80 -13.30 9.24
CA LEU A 109 -41.01 -13.99 8.22
C LEU A 109 -41.73 -15.13 7.48
N THR A 110 -42.87 -15.63 7.99
CA THR A 110 -43.68 -16.66 7.30
C THR A 110 -44.34 -16.17 6.01
N GLU A 111 -44.38 -14.85 5.77
CA GLU A 111 -44.84 -14.28 4.49
C GLU A 111 -43.82 -14.39 3.35
N LEU A 112 -42.59 -14.82 3.62
CA LEU A 112 -41.54 -14.95 2.61
C LEU A 112 -41.69 -16.25 1.82
N SER A 113 -41.57 -16.16 0.50
CA SER A 113 -41.71 -17.32 -0.39
C SER A 113 -40.68 -18.42 -0.08
N GLY A 114 -41.18 -19.57 0.38
CA GLY A 114 -40.36 -20.71 0.81
C GLY A 114 -40.05 -20.78 2.31
N VAL A 115 -40.57 -19.85 3.14
CA VAL A 115 -40.38 -19.83 4.60
C VAL A 115 -41.64 -20.32 5.31
N GLY A 116 -41.70 -21.62 5.61
CA GLY A 116 -42.71 -22.16 6.55
C GLY A 116 -42.41 -21.77 8.01
N PRO A 117 -43.34 -21.99 8.96
CA PRO A 117 -43.17 -21.60 10.37
C PRO A 117 -41.89 -22.18 11.01
N LYS A 118 -41.59 -23.46 10.76
CA LYS A 118 -40.34 -24.12 11.21
C LYS A 118 -39.05 -23.55 10.59
N MET A 119 -39.16 -22.75 9.53
CA MET A 119 -38.02 -22.06 8.90
C MET A 119 -37.92 -20.62 9.40
N ALA A 120 -39.05 -19.93 9.61
CA ALA A 120 -39.08 -18.62 10.26
C ALA A 120 -38.43 -18.66 11.65
N GLU A 121 -38.78 -19.66 12.48
CA GLU A 121 -38.16 -19.90 13.79
C GLU A 121 -36.63 -20.09 13.70
N LYS A 122 -36.14 -20.80 12.68
CA LYS A 122 -34.69 -20.99 12.45
C LYS A 122 -33.98 -19.72 12.01
N LEU A 123 -34.65 -18.87 11.23
CA LEU A 123 -34.10 -17.58 10.80
C LEU A 123 -34.03 -16.60 11.98
N GLN A 124 -35.07 -16.55 12.82
CA GLN A 124 -35.09 -15.79 14.07
C GLN A 124 -34.02 -16.27 15.06
N ASN A 125 -33.89 -17.59 15.26
CA ASN A 125 -32.81 -18.18 16.07
C ASN A 125 -31.40 -17.96 15.49
N ALA A 126 -31.28 -17.62 14.20
CA ALA A 126 -30.03 -17.21 13.56
C ALA A 126 -29.79 -15.68 13.62
N GLY A 127 -30.67 -14.92 14.28
CA GLY A 127 -30.55 -13.46 14.44
C GLY A 127 -31.18 -12.64 13.32
N TYR A 128 -31.96 -13.24 12.42
CA TYR A 128 -32.70 -12.51 11.38
C TYR A 128 -34.16 -12.29 11.83
N THR A 129 -34.50 -11.05 12.17
CA THR A 129 -35.82 -10.66 12.70
C THR A 129 -36.63 -9.76 11.76
N SER A 130 -35.98 -9.11 10.78
CA SER A 130 -36.64 -8.23 9.79
C SER A 130 -36.35 -8.63 8.34
N TYR A 131 -37.30 -8.34 7.44
CA TYR A 131 -37.11 -8.42 5.99
C TYR A 131 -35.89 -7.61 5.52
N SER A 132 -35.64 -6.45 6.15
CA SER A 132 -34.55 -5.55 5.81
C SER A 132 -33.16 -6.15 6.03
N GLN A 133 -33.00 -6.93 7.11
CA GLN A 133 -31.79 -7.67 7.42
C GLN A 133 -31.57 -8.78 6.38
N ILE A 134 -32.59 -9.62 6.14
CA ILE A 134 -32.54 -10.72 5.18
C ILE A 134 -32.24 -10.23 3.76
N ALA A 135 -32.80 -9.09 3.35
CA ALA A 135 -32.58 -8.49 2.04
C ALA A 135 -31.12 -8.03 1.78
N ARG A 136 -30.33 -7.80 2.83
CA ARG A 136 -28.92 -7.35 2.76
C ARG A 136 -27.91 -8.51 2.82
N VAL A 137 -28.32 -9.69 3.28
CA VAL A 137 -27.44 -10.85 3.48
C VAL A 137 -27.15 -11.58 2.15
N SER A 138 -25.94 -12.14 2.01
CA SER A 138 -25.59 -12.92 0.82
C SER A 138 -26.24 -14.32 0.82
N PRO A 139 -26.51 -14.93 -0.34
CA PRO A 139 -27.09 -16.28 -0.41
C PRO A 139 -26.26 -17.35 0.31
N GLU A 140 -24.94 -17.18 0.34
CA GLU A 140 -23.98 -18.06 1.02
C GLU A 140 -24.16 -18.00 2.54
N HIS A 141 -24.15 -16.80 3.13
CA HIS A 141 -24.39 -16.62 4.57
C HIS A 141 -25.77 -17.14 5.00
N LEU A 142 -26.82 -16.86 4.22
CA LEU A 142 -28.16 -17.34 4.55
C LEU A 142 -28.28 -18.88 4.41
N SER A 143 -27.47 -19.50 3.55
CA SER A 143 -27.40 -20.97 3.41
C SER A 143 -26.67 -21.69 4.56
N ALA A 144 -25.93 -20.97 5.40
CA ALA A 144 -25.34 -21.53 6.62
C ALA A 144 -26.40 -21.90 7.68
N VAL A 145 -27.62 -21.35 7.57
CA VAL A 145 -28.74 -21.67 8.47
C VAL A 145 -29.24 -23.10 8.20
N LYS A 146 -29.22 -23.96 9.22
CA LYS A 146 -29.45 -25.42 9.10
C LYS A 146 -30.79 -25.78 8.45
N GLY A 147 -30.75 -26.07 7.15
CA GLY A 147 -31.90 -26.47 6.33
C GLY A 147 -32.28 -25.47 5.22
N VAL A 148 -31.58 -24.35 5.11
CA VAL A 148 -31.70 -23.41 3.97
C VAL A 148 -30.66 -23.79 2.92
N GLY A 149 -31.08 -24.44 1.84
CA GLY A 149 -30.18 -24.64 0.68
C GLY A 149 -29.95 -23.33 -0.08
N VAL A 150 -28.80 -23.18 -0.74
CA VAL A 150 -28.48 -22.02 -1.61
C VAL A 150 -29.62 -21.60 -2.56
N PRO A 151 -30.29 -22.50 -3.32
CA PRO A 151 -31.42 -22.09 -4.18
C PRO A 151 -32.65 -21.61 -3.41
N THR A 152 -32.83 -22.03 -2.15
CA THR A 152 -33.87 -21.52 -1.26
C THR A 152 -33.48 -20.15 -0.70
N ALA A 153 -32.22 -19.97 -0.29
CA ALA A 153 -31.69 -18.67 0.17
C ALA A 153 -31.93 -17.56 -0.86
N VAL A 154 -31.63 -17.81 -2.15
CA VAL A 154 -31.87 -16.84 -3.23
C VAL A 154 -33.35 -16.44 -3.33
N LYS A 155 -34.28 -17.39 -3.19
CA LYS A 155 -35.73 -17.11 -3.21
C LYS A 155 -36.18 -16.28 -2.00
N ILE A 156 -35.67 -16.62 -0.81
CA ILE A 156 -35.97 -15.89 0.43
C ILE A 156 -35.48 -14.43 0.34
N ILE A 157 -34.25 -14.21 -0.13
CA ILE A 157 -33.68 -12.86 -0.32
C ILE A 157 -34.48 -12.05 -1.35
N ALA A 158 -34.88 -12.66 -2.46
CA ALA A 158 -35.71 -12.00 -3.47
C ALA A 158 -37.08 -11.56 -2.91
N SER A 159 -37.75 -12.47 -2.18
CA SER A 159 -39.04 -12.18 -1.54
C SER A 159 -38.93 -11.11 -0.45
N ALA A 160 -37.82 -11.10 0.32
CA ALA A 160 -37.58 -10.08 1.33
C ALA A 160 -37.36 -8.69 0.73
N LYS A 161 -36.66 -8.60 -0.41
CA LYS A 161 -36.48 -7.34 -1.15
C LYS A 161 -37.82 -6.78 -1.64
N GLU A 162 -38.68 -7.63 -2.21
CA GLU A 162 -40.02 -7.27 -2.68
C GLU A 162 -40.92 -6.75 -1.54
N LYS A 163 -40.93 -7.44 -0.40
CA LYS A 163 -41.65 -6.98 0.81
C LYS A 163 -41.12 -5.62 1.28
N THR A 164 -39.79 -5.45 1.33
CA THR A 164 -39.16 -4.20 1.77
C THR A 164 -39.49 -3.02 0.84
N SER A 165 -39.51 -3.20 -0.49
CA SER A 165 -39.90 -2.13 -1.42
C SER A 165 -41.37 -1.72 -1.29
N ASN A 166 -42.26 -2.66 -0.98
CA ASN A 166 -43.69 -2.37 -0.83
C ASN A 166 -43.97 -1.57 0.44
N LEU A 167 -43.26 -1.85 1.55
CA LEU A 167 -43.32 -1.09 2.80
C LEU A 167 -42.92 0.39 2.64
N THR A 168 -41.95 0.70 1.77
CA THR A 168 -41.55 2.10 1.49
C THR A 168 -42.60 2.88 0.69
N THR A 169 -43.55 2.20 0.03
CA THR A 169 -44.53 2.84 -0.86
C THR A 169 -45.81 3.26 -0.12
N SER A 170 -45.98 2.88 1.15
CA SER A 170 -47.21 3.12 1.94
C SER A 170 -47.10 4.22 3.01
N VAL A 171 -46.14 5.15 2.87
CA VAL A 171 -46.08 6.36 3.72
C VAL A 171 -46.64 7.56 2.93
N PRO A 172 -47.88 8.00 3.18
CA PRO A 172 -48.34 9.28 2.70
C PRO A 172 -47.66 10.43 3.48
N GLU A 173 -47.57 11.59 2.84
CA GLU A 173 -47.31 12.89 3.47
C GLU A 173 -45.86 13.16 3.95
N LEU A 174 -45.00 13.56 3.00
CA LEU A 174 -44.25 14.82 3.06
C LEU A 174 -43.70 15.14 1.66
N LYS A 175 -44.42 15.96 0.90
CA LYS A 175 -44.02 16.45 -0.43
C LYS A 175 -43.70 17.94 -0.35
N GLU A 176 -42.43 18.28 -0.53
CA GLU A 176 -41.86 19.52 -1.08
C GLU A 176 -40.34 19.37 -0.91
N LEU A 177 -39.48 19.41 -1.93
CA LEU A 177 -39.50 20.16 -3.20
C LEU A 177 -38.88 19.35 -4.36
N GLN A 178 -39.33 19.65 -5.60
CA GLN A 178 -38.68 19.39 -6.91
C GLN A 178 -38.48 17.90 -7.32
N THR A 179 -39.19 17.26 -8.27
CA THR A 179 -39.61 17.63 -9.65
C THR A 179 -38.42 18.06 -10.54
N ASN A 180 -38.01 17.42 -11.65
CA ASN A 180 -38.42 16.20 -12.38
C ASN A 180 -37.11 15.53 -12.94
N SER A 181 -37.01 14.49 -13.78
CA SER A 181 -37.90 13.61 -14.59
C SER A 181 -37.04 12.37 -15.01
N PHE A 182 -37.48 11.24 -15.59
CA PHE A 182 -38.78 10.73 -16.07
C PHE A 182 -38.75 9.17 -16.06
N ASN A 183 -39.79 8.51 -16.59
CA ASN A 183 -39.86 7.06 -16.87
C ASN A 183 -39.06 6.68 -18.14
N GLY A 184 -38.72 5.43 -18.49
CA GLY A 184 -38.93 4.05 -17.97
C GLY A 184 -37.99 3.11 -18.78
N SER A 185 -38.05 1.78 -18.82
CA SER A 185 -39.04 0.77 -18.39
C SER A 185 -38.38 -0.64 -18.35
N HIS A 186 -39.13 -1.67 -17.90
CA HIS A 186 -38.71 -3.08 -17.89
C HIS A 186 -38.42 -3.71 -19.28
N CYS A 187 -37.53 -4.73 -19.33
CA CYS A 187 -37.99 -6.10 -19.62
C CYS A 187 -36.98 -7.22 -19.23
N LYS A 188 -37.46 -8.47 -19.28
CA LYS A 188 -36.75 -9.72 -18.94
C LYS A 188 -36.16 -10.43 -20.17
N SER A 189 -35.35 -11.46 -19.88
CA SER A 189 -35.14 -12.73 -20.63
C SER A 189 -34.44 -12.74 -22.01
N GLN A 190 -33.24 -13.31 -21.99
CA GLN A 190 -32.76 -14.45 -22.80
C GLN A 190 -33.11 -14.58 -24.31
N ALA A 191 -32.03 -14.54 -25.11
CA ALA A 191 -31.61 -15.57 -26.09
C ALA A 191 -31.91 -15.45 -27.62
N THR A 192 -30.80 -15.50 -28.38
CA THR A 192 -30.58 -15.92 -29.79
C THR A 192 -30.76 -14.95 -30.98
N LYS A 193 -29.78 -15.05 -31.91
CA LYS A 193 -29.69 -14.49 -33.30
C LYS A 193 -29.69 -12.96 -33.42
N SER A 194 -28.60 -12.29 -33.77
CA SER A 194 -27.83 -12.28 -35.05
C SER A 194 -28.66 -11.78 -36.26
N ASP A 195 -28.07 -10.82 -36.98
CA ASP A 195 -28.48 -10.31 -38.30
C ASP A 195 -29.71 -9.38 -38.41
N SER A 196 -29.64 -8.17 -37.83
CA SER A 196 -30.51 -7.04 -38.22
C SER A 196 -29.96 -5.60 -38.02
N ILE A 197 -28.68 -5.43 -37.62
CA ILE A 197 -28.11 -4.10 -37.33
C ILE A 197 -27.56 -3.44 -38.60
N THR A 198 -28.44 -2.92 -39.45
CA THR A 198 -28.04 -1.98 -40.53
C THR A 198 -29.11 -0.97 -40.94
N LYS A 199 -30.41 -1.22 -40.68
CA LYS A 199 -31.51 -0.33 -41.11
C LYS A 199 -32.04 0.67 -40.07
N GLN A 200 -31.56 0.64 -38.83
CA GLN A 200 -31.94 1.61 -37.78
C GLN A 200 -30.94 2.77 -37.60
N LYS A 201 -29.77 2.73 -38.27
CA LYS A 201 -28.73 3.77 -38.12
C LYS A 201 -29.00 5.01 -39.00
N GLU A 202 -29.76 4.86 -40.08
CA GLU A 202 -30.09 5.96 -41.02
C GLU A 202 -31.28 6.82 -40.55
N SER A 203 -32.20 6.27 -39.73
CA SER A 203 -33.39 6.99 -39.27
C SER A 203 -33.11 8.04 -38.18
N LEU A 204 -31.97 7.95 -37.48
CA LEU A 204 -31.62 8.89 -36.39
C LEU A 204 -30.83 10.10 -36.86
N ILE A 205 -30.12 10.01 -38.00
CA ILE A 205 -29.34 11.13 -38.56
C ILE A 205 -30.26 12.21 -39.16
N LYS A 206 -31.50 11.87 -39.53
CA LYS A 206 -32.48 12.80 -40.11
C LYS A 206 -33.17 13.76 -39.12
N LYS A 207 -32.86 13.73 -37.82
CA LYS A 207 -33.57 14.53 -36.79
C LYS A 207 -32.78 15.74 -36.25
N TYR A 208 -31.49 15.87 -36.56
CA TYR A 208 -30.63 16.95 -36.06
C TYR A 208 -29.69 17.49 -37.15
N ASN A 209 -30.24 18.27 -38.10
CA ASN A 209 -29.53 19.30 -38.88
C ASN A 209 -30.49 20.02 -39.85
N PRO A 210 -31.08 21.18 -39.49
CA PRO A 210 -32.02 21.90 -40.36
C PRO A 210 -31.36 22.86 -41.38
N LEU A 211 -30.02 22.91 -41.47
CA LEU A 211 -29.27 23.90 -42.25
C LEU A 211 -28.57 23.34 -43.50
N TYR A 212 -29.10 22.26 -44.13
CA TYR A 212 -28.46 21.66 -45.32
C TYR A 212 -29.31 21.56 -46.60
N ASP A 213 -30.61 21.86 -46.56
CA ASP A 213 -31.51 21.67 -47.72
C ASP A 213 -31.77 22.93 -48.57
N ASN A 214 -31.39 24.13 -48.12
CA ASN A 214 -31.62 25.38 -48.89
C ASN A 214 -30.60 25.65 -50.02
N ALA A 215 -29.54 24.85 -50.16
CA ALA A 215 -28.48 25.08 -51.14
C ALA A 215 -28.65 24.30 -52.47
N LYS A 216 -29.76 23.57 -52.67
CA LYS A 216 -29.95 22.69 -53.86
C LYS A 216 -31.26 22.89 -54.65
N GLY A 217 -32.02 23.95 -54.34
CA GLY A 217 -33.37 24.19 -54.90
C GLY A 217 -33.47 25.11 -56.14
N LEU A 218 -32.38 25.73 -56.62
CA LEU A 218 -32.45 26.85 -57.59
C LEU A 218 -31.79 26.60 -58.97
N VAL A 219 -31.66 25.35 -59.41
CA VAL A 219 -31.02 25.04 -60.72
C VAL A 219 -31.93 24.29 -61.71
N ASN A 220 -33.04 23.66 -61.28
CA ASN A 220 -33.88 22.84 -62.17
C ASN A 220 -35.39 23.09 -62.01
N LYS A 221 -35.88 24.21 -62.55
CA LYS A 221 -37.28 24.41 -62.96
C LYS A 221 -37.35 25.44 -64.09
N GLY A 222 -37.35 24.96 -65.34
CA GLY A 222 -37.25 25.81 -66.54
C GLY A 222 -37.33 25.05 -67.87
N LYS A 223 -38.06 23.93 -67.86
CA LYS A 223 -38.42 23.03 -68.98
C LYS A 223 -39.66 22.27 -68.48
N THR A 224 -40.77 22.09 -69.19
CA THR A 224 -41.05 22.29 -70.62
C THR A 224 -42.56 22.48 -70.77
N GLU A 225 -43.06 23.40 -71.60
CA GLU A 225 -44.42 23.30 -72.15
C GLU A 225 -44.61 24.21 -73.39
N LEU A 226 -45.51 23.78 -74.27
CA LEU A 226 -46.03 24.47 -75.47
C LEU A 226 -45.06 24.68 -76.67
N SER A 227 -45.18 23.73 -77.60
CA SER A 227 -44.84 23.88 -79.02
C SER A 227 -46.05 24.40 -79.82
N GLU A 228 -45.80 24.93 -81.03
CA GLU A 228 -46.77 25.22 -82.12
C GLU A 228 -47.86 26.31 -81.93
N LYS A 229 -47.60 27.54 -82.43
CA LYS A 229 -48.11 27.99 -83.76
C LYS A 229 -47.74 29.44 -84.15
N ALA A 230 -47.08 29.54 -85.31
CA ALA A 230 -47.12 30.56 -86.38
C ALA A 230 -47.28 32.09 -86.12
N SER A 231 -46.32 32.81 -86.73
CA SER A 231 -46.41 34.13 -87.39
C SER A 231 -46.42 35.45 -86.58
N PRO A 232 -45.94 36.56 -87.19
CA PRO A 232 -45.33 37.66 -86.43
C PRO A 232 -45.98 39.04 -86.60
N THR A 233 -45.87 39.90 -85.57
CA THR A 233 -45.92 41.36 -85.73
C THR A 233 -45.08 42.07 -84.67
N THR A 234 -44.00 42.72 -85.13
CA THR A 234 -43.18 43.85 -84.60
C THR A 234 -42.93 44.10 -83.09
N PRO A 235 -41.76 44.66 -82.71
CA PRO A 235 -41.27 44.77 -81.34
C PRO A 235 -41.29 46.23 -80.78
N ASP A 236 -40.45 46.50 -79.76
CA ASP A 236 -39.87 47.82 -79.41
C ASP A 236 -40.57 48.76 -78.40
N VAL A 237 -41.49 48.32 -77.53
CA VAL A 237 -42.00 49.19 -76.43
C VAL A 237 -41.96 48.59 -75.00
N LEU A 238 -41.89 47.26 -74.83
CA LEU A 238 -42.07 46.63 -73.50
C LEU A 238 -40.81 46.11 -72.79
N GLU A 239 -39.63 46.09 -73.42
CA GLU A 239 -38.41 45.58 -72.77
C GLU A 239 -37.77 46.59 -71.79
N ASN A 240 -37.83 47.90 -72.09
CA ASN A 240 -37.18 48.93 -71.26
C ASN A 240 -37.79 49.11 -69.86
N GLU A 241 -39.09 48.86 -69.67
CA GLU A 241 -39.71 48.92 -68.34
C GLU A 241 -39.44 47.66 -67.50
N ALA A 242 -39.39 46.48 -68.13
CA ALA A 242 -39.10 45.22 -67.46
C ALA A 242 -37.68 45.18 -66.87
N ASP A 243 -36.69 45.73 -67.59
CA ASP A 243 -35.31 45.79 -67.12
C ASP A 243 -35.07 46.87 -66.06
N ASN A 244 -35.76 48.02 -66.14
CA ASN A 244 -35.74 49.00 -65.04
C ASN A 244 -36.37 48.44 -63.76
N PHE A 245 -37.50 47.72 -63.87
CA PHE A 245 -38.13 47.10 -62.70
C PHE A 245 -37.26 45.99 -62.09
N ARG A 246 -36.61 45.17 -62.92
CA ARG A 246 -35.61 44.19 -62.45
C ARG A 246 -34.39 44.84 -61.80
N ALA A 247 -33.88 45.95 -62.34
CA ALA A 247 -32.76 46.67 -61.77
C ALA A 247 -33.11 47.23 -60.38
N GLU A 248 -34.31 47.80 -60.22
CA GLU A 248 -34.74 48.41 -58.97
C GLU A 248 -35.06 47.37 -57.87
N VAL A 249 -35.75 46.27 -58.21
CA VAL A 249 -35.95 45.14 -57.28
C VAL A 249 -34.62 44.51 -56.85
N LYS A 250 -33.61 44.49 -57.75
CA LYS A 250 -32.26 43.99 -57.43
C LYS A 250 -31.45 44.96 -56.57
N ARG A 251 -31.69 46.26 -56.64
CA ARG A 251 -31.12 47.27 -55.73
C ARG A 251 -31.73 47.19 -54.33
N GLN A 252 -33.06 47.13 -54.24
CA GLN A 252 -33.77 47.09 -52.97
C GLN A 252 -33.57 45.78 -52.19
N SER A 253 -33.39 44.65 -52.90
CA SER A 253 -33.02 43.38 -52.27
C SER A 253 -31.57 43.37 -51.77
N ARG A 254 -30.61 43.93 -52.52
CA ARG A 254 -29.21 44.08 -52.06
C ARG A 254 -29.08 44.96 -50.81
N ALA A 255 -29.67 46.16 -50.84
CA ALA A 255 -29.59 47.10 -49.72
C ALA A 255 -30.16 46.50 -48.43
N LYS A 256 -31.27 45.76 -48.50
CA LYS A 256 -31.83 45.06 -47.33
C LYS A 256 -31.05 43.81 -46.90
N SER A 257 -30.37 43.11 -47.81
CA SER A 257 -29.50 41.99 -47.42
C SER A 257 -28.20 42.46 -46.77
N GLU A 258 -27.58 43.51 -47.31
CA GLU A 258 -26.29 44.02 -46.83
C GLU A 258 -26.42 44.63 -45.41
N GLU A 259 -27.49 45.40 -45.14
CA GLU A 259 -27.74 45.96 -43.79
C GLU A 259 -28.16 44.90 -42.74
N HIS A 260 -28.61 43.71 -43.15
CA HIS A 260 -28.91 42.61 -42.23
C HIS A 260 -27.66 41.75 -41.97
N ILE A 261 -26.88 41.45 -43.01
CA ILE A 261 -25.65 40.66 -42.92
C ILE A 261 -24.59 41.37 -42.08
N GLU A 262 -24.39 42.69 -42.21
CA GLU A 262 -23.42 43.42 -41.37
C GLU A 262 -23.78 43.36 -39.88
N LYS A 263 -25.07 43.35 -39.52
CA LYS A 263 -25.53 43.25 -38.12
C LYS A 263 -25.48 41.83 -37.57
N GLU A 264 -25.57 40.82 -38.42
CA GLU A 264 -25.51 39.41 -38.03
C GLU A 264 -24.05 38.94 -37.84
N VAL A 265 -23.14 39.33 -38.74
CA VAL A 265 -21.69 39.06 -38.64
C VAL A 265 -21.11 39.70 -37.37
N ASP A 266 -21.51 40.93 -37.04
CA ASP A 266 -21.05 41.67 -35.86
C ASP A 266 -21.60 41.10 -34.52
N VAL A 267 -22.52 40.13 -34.58
CA VAL A 267 -23.05 39.34 -33.44
C VAL A 267 -22.38 37.96 -33.37
N GLU A 268 -22.12 37.29 -34.51
CA GLU A 268 -21.35 36.05 -34.54
C GLU A 268 -19.88 36.26 -34.10
N GLU A 269 -19.24 37.37 -34.50
CA GLU A 269 -17.88 37.68 -34.06
C GLU A 269 -17.81 38.03 -32.57
N LYS A 270 -18.86 38.64 -31.99
CA LYS A 270 -18.94 38.92 -30.55
C LYS A 270 -19.23 37.68 -29.72
N THR A 271 -20.07 36.77 -30.21
CA THR A 271 -20.40 35.51 -29.50
C THR A 271 -19.24 34.51 -29.52
N THR A 272 -18.54 34.36 -30.66
CA THR A 272 -17.32 33.52 -30.74
C THR A 272 -16.22 34.00 -29.79
N LYS A 273 -15.93 35.31 -29.76
CA LYS A 273 -15.00 35.91 -28.79
C LYS A 273 -15.41 35.71 -27.33
N LEU A 274 -16.71 35.60 -27.04
CA LEU A 274 -17.19 35.29 -25.68
C LEU A 274 -16.90 33.83 -25.31
N PHE A 275 -17.21 32.87 -26.20
CA PHE A 275 -16.96 31.44 -25.98
C PHE A 275 -15.46 31.14 -25.80
N ASP A 276 -14.58 31.76 -26.58
CA ASP A 276 -13.13 31.61 -26.41
C ASP A 276 -12.65 32.16 -25.05
N ALA A 277 -13.20 33.30 -24.61
CA ALA A 277 -12.88 33.90 -23.31
C ALA A 277 -13.36 33.06 -22.11
N GLU A 278 -14.52 32.39 -22.21
CA GLU A 278 -14.98 31.45 -21.19
C GLU A 278 -14.14 30.18 -21.16
N GLY A 279 -13.79 29.64 -22.34
CA GLY A 279 -12.88 28.49 -22.45
C GLY A 279 -11.47 28.78 -21.89
N GLU A 280 -10.95 30.00 -22.06
CA GLU A 280 -9.72 30.43 -21.40
C GLU A 280 -9.84 30.52 -19.88
N LYS A 281 -10.94 31.08 -19.35
CA LYS A 281 -11.18 31.17 -17.90
C LYS A 281 -11.25 29.78 -17.27
N GLU A 282 -11.96 28.84 -17.90
CA GLU A 282 -12.07 27.46 -17.40
C GLU A 282 -10.71 26.75 -17.43
N LYS A 283 -9.91 26.93 -18.50
CA LYS A 283 -8.53 26.42 -18.57
C LYS A 283 -7.65 26.99 -17.46
N ARG A 284 -7.67 28.31 -17.24
CA ARG A 284 -6.89 28.98 -16.17
C ARG A 284 -7.29 28.48 -14.78
N ALA A 285 -8.59 28.31 -14.52
CA ALA A 285 -9.10 27.76 -13.26
C ALA A 285 -8.64 26.31 -13.03
N LYS A 286 -8.71 25.45 -14.07
CA LYS A 286 -8.22 24.06 -14.00
C LYS A 286 -6.70 23.99 -13.78
N THR A 287 -5.91 24.86 -14.42
CA THR A 287 -4.47 24.96 -14.19
C THR A 287 -4.17 25.37 -12.74
N HIS A 288 -4.82 26.42 -12.23
CA HIS A 288 -4.59 26.91 -10.88
C HIS A 288 -4.99 25.88 -9.80
N MET A 289 -6.12 25.19 -9.99
CA MET A 289 -6.53 24.10 -9.10
C MET A 289 -5.50 22.95 -9.11
N LYS A 290 -4.93 22.63 -10.28
CA LYS A 290 -3.87 21.62 -10.40
C LYS A 290 -2.59 22.06 -9.66
N GLU A 291 -2.20 23.32 -9.75
CA GLU A 291 -1.04 23.88 -9.03
C GLU A 291 -1.23 23.76 -7.51
N MET A 292 -2.36 24.24 -6.96
CA MET A 292 -2.68 24.12 -5.53
C MET A 292 -2.67 22.67 -5.03
N LEU A 293 -3.13 21.72 -5.86
CA LEU A 293 -3.12 20.30 -5.50
C LEU A 293 -1.70 19.71 -5.56
N ILE A 294 -0.86 20.11 -6.53
CA ILE A 294 0.55 19.73 -6.58
C ILE A 294 1.30 20.25 -5.36
N ASP A 295 1.06 21.48 -4.92
CA ASP A 295 1.71 22.05 -3.73
C ASP A 295 1.33 21.28 -2.46
N SER A 296 0.05 20.96 -2.28
CA SER A 296 -0.40 20.18 -1.12
C SER A 296 0.02 18.70 -1.17
N ILE A 297 0.17 18.11 -2.37
CA ILE A 297 0.82 16.79 -2.53
C ILE A 297 2.32 16.88 -2.19
N SER A 298 2.96 17.98 -2.57
CA SER A 298 4.38 18.23 -2.30
C SER A 298 4.67 18.39 -0.81
N GLU A 299 3.74 18.96 -0.05
CA GLU A 299 3.77 19.04 1.41
C GLU A 299 3.77 17.63 2.04
N ILE A 300 2.80 16.78 1.68
CA ILE A 300 2.72 15.39 2.17
C ILE A 300 4.00 14.60 1.88
N PHE A 301 4.60 14.77 0.70
CA PHE A 301 5.90 14.13 0.39
C PHE A 301 7.02 14.64 1.32
N ARG A 302 7.09 15.94 1.60
CA ARG A 302 8.11 16.51 2.51
C ARG A 302 7.93 16.04 3.95
N ASP A 303 6.69 15.94 4.43
CA ASP A 303 6.38 15.43 5.77
C ASP A 303 6.91 13.99 5.97
N HIS A 304 6.86 13.18 4.89
CA HIS A 304 7.44 11.84 4.85
C HIS A 304 8.92 11.80 4.47
N ASN A 305 9.63 12.93 4.48
CA ASN A 305 11.05 13.05 4.12
C ASN A 305 11.38 12.58 2.69
N TYR A 306 10.46 12.78 1.73
CA TYR A 306 10.75 12.68 0.31
C TYR A 306 11.15 14.04 -0.25
N SER A 307 12.30 14.07 -0.93
CA SER A 307 12.73 15.22 -1.72
C SER A 307 12.06 15.20 -3.10
N LEU A 308 11.77 16.37 -3.66
CA LEU A 308 11.02 16.50 -4.92
C LEU A 308 11.91 17.00 -6.06
N LEU A 309 11.99 16.22 -7.13
CA LEU A 309 12.65 16.60 -8.37
C LEU A 309 11.65 17.33 -9.27
N GLN A 310 11.57 18.65 -9.08
CA GLN A 310 10.78 19.56 -9.93
C GLN A 310 11.51 19.98 -11.23
N GLU A 311 12.80 19.66 -11.39
CA GLU A 311 13.47 19.84 -12.68
C GLU A 311 12.73 19.05 -13.76
N LYS A 312 12.44 19.70 -14.90
CA LYS A 312 11.80 19.07 -16.06
C LYS A 312 12.71 18.00 -16.66
N LEU A 313 12.73 16.80 -16.09
CA LEU A 313 13.56 15.64 -16.45
C LEU A 313 13.20 15.01 -17.82
N TYR A 314 12.47 15.75 -18.67
CA TYR A 314 12.02 15.38 -20.01
C TYR A 314 11.37 13.99 -20.07
N ILE A 315 10.55 13.66 -19.06
CA ILE A 315 9.61 12.54 -19.13
C ILE A 315 8.23 13.16 -19.33
N GLN A 316 7.79 13.18 -20.59
CA GLN A 316 6.45 13.65 -20.93
C GLN A 316 5.40 12.80 -20.18
N GLY A 317 4.32 13.42 -19.72
CA GLY A 317 3.21 12.73 -19.06
C GLY A 317 3.39 12.38 -17.57
N ILE A 318 4.48 12.82 -16.93
CA ILE A 318 4.70 12.71 -15.48
C ILE A 318 4.74 14.13 -14.89
N ASP A 319 4.05 14.35 -13.76
CA ASP A 319 3.96 15.69 -13.14
C ASP A 319 5.14 15.99 -12.20
N GLY A 320 5.70 14.96 -11.55
CA GLY A 320 6.91 15.07 -10.75
C GLY A 320 7.51 13.72 -10.38
N ILE A 321 8.68 13.75 -9.74
CA ILE A 321 9.33 12.57 -9.16
C ILE A 321 9.68 12.90 -7.71
N ALA A 322 9.08 12.18 -6.77
CA ALA A 322 9.54 12.18 -5.38
C ALA A 322 10.65 11.14 -5.21
N CYS A 323 11.66 11.44 -4.38
CA CYS A 323 12.74 10.51 -4.09
C CYS A 323 13.11 10.49 -2.60
N LYS A 324 13.51 9.32 -2.11
CA LYS A 324 13.98 9.13 -0.73
C LYS A 324 15.08 8.09 -0.71
N LEU A 325 16.15 8.34 0.06
CA LEU A 325 17.19 7.36 0.30
C LEU A 325 16.95 6.69 1.67
N CYS A 326 16.58 5.41 1.64
CA CYS A 326 16.38 4.61 2.84
C CYS A 326 17.66 3.80 3.11
N ILE A 327 18.32 4.08 4.23
CA ILE A 327 19.55 3.37 4.65
C ILE A 327 19.15 2.24 5.61
N ASN A 328 19.18 0.99 5.12
CA ASN A 328 18.89 -0.20 5.94
C ASN A 328 20.15 -0.67 6.69
N SER A 329 21.33 -0.49 6.10
CA SER A 329 22.63 -0.73 6.77
C SER A 329 23.74 0.03 6.04
N PRO A 330 24.96 0.16 6.60
CA PRO A 330 26.07 0.85 5.93
C PRO A 330 26.42 0.28 4.53
N SER A 331 26.07 -0.97 4.26
CA SER A 331 26.27 -1.64 2.96
C SER A 331 25.00 -1.76 2.10
N ARG A 332 23.86 -1.20 2.54
CA ARG A 332 22.56 -1.29 1.86
C ARG A 332 21.80 0.03 1.96
N GLN A 333 21.85 0.77 0.87
CA GLN A 333 21.01 1.93 0.61
C GLN A 333 19.95 1.53 -0.43
N ILE A 334 18.71 1.99 -0.25
CA ILE A 334 17.60 1.83 -1.18
C ILE A 334 17.19 3.23 -1.61
N LEU A 335 17.38 3.56 -2.89
CA LEU A 335 16.86 4.77 -3.49
C LEU A 335 15.46 4.48 -4.02
N ILE A 336 14.45 5.00 -3.33
CA ILE A 336 13.06 4.98 -3.76
C ILE A 336 12.85 6.17 -4.70
N LEU A 337 12.35 5.92 -5.91
CA LEU A 337 11.84 6.92 -6.84
C LEU A 337 10.34 6.68 -7.04
N ILE A 338 9.53 7.70 -6.81
CA ILE A 338 8.08 7.68 -7.00
C ILE A 338 7.77 8.68 -8.12
N PRO A 339 7.79 8.26 -9.40
CA PRO A 339 7.26 9.08 -10.48
C PRO A 339 5.74 9.16 -10.32
N TYR A 340 5.22 10.36 -10.11
CA TYR A 340 3.80 10.57 -9.88
C TYR A 340 3.15 11.40 -10.99
N LYS A 341 1.90 11.04 -11.29
CA LYS A 341 1.01 11.82 -12.13
C LYS A 341 -0.28 12.11 -11.37
N PHE A 342 -0.73 13.35 -11.40
CA PHE A 342 -2.01 13.73 -10.84
C PHE A 342 -3.12 13.63 -11.88
N PHE A 343 -4.24 13.01 -11.50
CA PHE A 343 -5.37 12.75 -12.36
C PHE A 343 -6.67 13.22 -11.69
N SER A 344 -7.05 14.46 -12.02
CA SER A 344 -8.36 15.01 -11.68
C SER A 344 -9.42 14.37 -12.58
N ALA A 345 -10.36 13.65 -11.98
CA ALA A 345 -11.51 13.07 -12.66
C ALA A 345 -12.74 13.11 -11.76
N THR A 346 -13.88 13.47 -12.34
CA THR A 346 -15.19 13.53 -11.66
C THR A 346 -15.74 12.17 -11.27
N ASN A 347 -15.24 11.11 -11.88
CA ASN A 347 -15.79 9.76 -11.80
C ASN A 347 -14.76 8.83 -11.15
N LYS A 348 -15.26 7.92 -10.29
CA LYS A 348 -14.44 6.94 -9.57
C LYS A 348 -13.69 6.03 -10.55
N ILE A 349 -12.37 5.93 -10.40
CA ILE A 349 -11.56 4.94 -11.10
C ILE A 349 -11.80 3.57 -10.48
N ILE A 350 -11.95 2.54 -11.30
CA ILE A 350 -12.14 1.15 -10.95
C ILE A 350 -10.95 0.35 -11.49
N VAL A 351 -10.26 -0.37 -10.60
CA VAL A 351 -8.97 -1.02 -10.86
C VAL A 351 -9.10 -2.54 -10.73
N SER A 352 -8.37 -3.27 -11.57
CA SER A 352 -8.24 -4.72 -11.57
C SER A 352 -6.78 -5.12 -11.85
N GLU A 353 -6.41 -6.40 -11.73
CA GLU A 353 -5.03 -6.87 -11.99
C GLU A 353 -4.53 -6.52 -13.41
N LYS A 354 -5.46 -6.43 -14.38
CA LYS A 354 -5.15 -6.24 -15.81
C LYS A 354 -5.56 -4.86 -16.35
N LYS A 355 -6.76 -4.37 -16.03
CA LYS A 355 -7.36 -3.17 -16.62
C LYS A 355 -7.74 -2.12 -15.57
N MET A 356 -7.78 -0.87 -16.01
CA MET A 356 -8.31 0.27 -15.28
C MET A 356 -9.48 0.83 -16.08
N GLU A 357 -10.58 1.18 -15.41
CA GLU A 357 -11.81 1.71 -16.00
C GLU A 357 -12.30 2.91 -15.21
N ILE A 358 -12.97 3.89 -15.83
CA ILE A 358 -13.61 4.99 -15.12
C ILE A 358 -15.10 4.65 -15.07
N ALA A 359 -15.70 4.71 -13.88
CA ALA A 359 -17.13 4.46 -13.73
C ALA A 359 -17.93 5.36 -14.68
N GLY A 360 -18.70 4.75 -15.59
CA GLY A 360 -19.54 5.46 -16.56
C GLY A 360 -18.86 5.93 -17.85
N LEU A 361 -17.58 5.60 -18.10
CA LEU A 361 -16.90 5.83 -19.38
C LEU A 361 -16.49 4.51 -20.05
N GLU A 362 -16.53 4.45 -21.37
CA GLU A 362 -16.01 3.32 -22.14
C GLU A 362 -14.48 3.21 -22.02
N SER A 363 -13.99 1.98 -21.87
CA SER A 363 -12.63 1.70 -21.37
C SER A 363 -11.49 2.16 -22.28
N GLU A 364 -11.74 2.39 -23.58
CA GLU A 364 -10.69 2.80 -24.56
C GLU A 364 -10.14 4.20 -24.31
N LEU A 365 -10.96 5.11 -23.74
CA LEU A 365 -10.58 6.50 -23.47
C LEU A 365 -9.53 6.64 -22.35
N LEU A 366 -9.38 5.62 -21.51
CA LEU A 366 -8.38 5.60 -20.45
C LEU A 366 -6.99 5.30 -20.98
N SER A 367 -6.83 4.28 -21.82
CA SER A 367 -5.54 3.94 -22.43
C SER A 367 -4.97 5.07 -23.30
N THR A 368 -5.82 5.96 -23.82
CA THR A 368 -5.40 7.15 -24.58
C THR A 368 -5.12 8.39 -23.71
N ARG A 369 -5.70 8.50 -22.50
CA ARG A 369 -5.47 9.61 -21.56
C ARG A 369 -4.42 9.33 -20.48
N LEU A 370 -4.26 8.07 -20.10
CA LEU A 370 -3.24 7.62 -19.17
C LEU A 370 -1.93 7.41 -19.96
N ASP A 371 -1.17 8.50 -20.09
CA ASP A 371 0.11 8.54 -20.81
C ASP A 371 0.96 7.28 -20.60
N VAL A 372 1.22 6.57 -21.69
CA VAL A 372 2.12 5.41 -21.80
C VAL A 372 3.43 5.55 -20.99
N PRO A 373 4.07 6.74 -20.93
CA PRO A 373 5.17 7.03 -20.00
C PRO A 373 5.03 6.58 -18.54
N LEU A 374 3.85 6.69 -17.91
CA LEU A 374 3.70 6.31 -16.50
C LEU A 374 3.65 4.78 -16.33
N LEU A 375 2.96 4.09 -17.24
CA LEU A 375 2.87 2.62 -17.26
C LEU A 375 4.22 1.94 -17.52
N ASN A 376 5.13 2.64 -18.21
CA ASN A 376 6.49 2.19 -18.51
C ASN A 376 7.55 2.96 -17.71
N ALA A 377 7.17 3.65 -16.62
CA ALA A 377 8.06 4.55 -15.89
C ALA A 377 9.28 3.83 -15.31
N ASP A 378 9.12 2.59 -14.82
CA ASP A 378 10.22 1.75 -14.32
C ASP A 378 11.29 1.50 -15.39
N GLU A 379 10.91 1.03 -16.58
CA GLU A 379 11.86 0.80 -17.67
C GLU A 379 12.53 2.11 -18.14
N ILE A 380 11.75 3.17 -18.30
CA ILE A 380 12.24 4.47 -18.78
C ILE A 380 13.21 5.09 -17.77
N LEU A 381 12.87 5.10 -16.48
CA LEU A 381 13.70 5.68 -15.42
C LEU A 381 14.91 4.80 -15.10
N SER A 382 14.76 3.49 -14.95
CA SER A 382 15.89 2.59 -14.65
C SER A 382 16.96 2.64 -15.75
N LYS A 383 16.55 2.82 -17.01
CA LYS A 383 17.45 3.11 -18.14
C LYS A 383 18.04 4.52 -18.05
N LYS A 384 17.20 5.57 -17.97
CA LYS A 384 17.64 6.97 -17.96
C LYS A 384 18.58 7.29 -16.80
N VAL A 385 18.28 6.84 -15.58
CA VAL A 385 19.09 7.06 -14.36
C VAL A 385 20.50 6.47 -14.54
N ARG A 386 20.65 5.32 -15.20
CA ARG A 386 21.97 4.71 -15.46
C ARG A 386 22.74 5.36 -16.60
N THR A 387 22.07 5.81 -17.65
CA THR A 387 22.74 6.40 -18.83
C THR A 387 23.03 7.89 -18.70
N THR A 388 22.31 8.59 -17.82
CA THR A 388 22.26 10.07 -17.84
C THR A 388 22.85 10.64 -16.55
N PRO A 389 24.14 11.04 -16.52
CA PRO A 389 24.78 11.55 -15.31
C PRO A 389 24.11 12.82 -14.76
N LYS A 390 23.38 13.59 -15.60
CA LYS A 390 22.57 14.73 -15.13
C LYS A 390 21.51 14.32 -14.10
N ILE A 391 20.87 13.16 -14.26
CA ILE A 391 19.80 12.69 -13.36
C ILE A 391 20.41 12.24 -12.02
N ILE A 392 21.54 11.54 -12.05
CA ILE A 392 22.32 11.18 -10.86
C ILE A 392 22.75 12.45 -10.13
N ASN A 393 23.31 13.44 -10.83
CA ASN A 393 23.76 14.68 -10.21
C ASN A 393 22.59 15.49 -9.62
N ALA A 394 21.41 15.48 -10.26
CA ALA A 394 20.19 16.07 -9.70
C ALA A 394 19.75 15.31 -8.44
N LEU A 395 19.73 13.97 -8.46
CA LEU A 395 19.41 13.13 -7.31
C LEU A 395 20.35 13.38 -6.12
N SER A 396 21.67 13.37 -6.32
CA SER A 396 22.64 13.60 -5.25
C SER A 396 22.55 15.03 -4.67
N ARG A 397 22.26 16.04 -5.50
CA ARG A 397 21.99 17.42 -5.01
C ARG A 397 20.73 17.49 -4.16
N VAL A 398 19.66 16.84 -4.60
CA VAL A 398 18.32 16.90 -3.99
C VAL A 398 18.22 16.03 -2.72
N LEU A 399 19.04 14.99 -2.61
CA LEU A 399 19.17 14.16 -1.41
C LEU A 399 20.31 14.62 -0.47
N GLN A 400 21.13 15.58 -0.88
CA GLN A 400 22.29 16.11 -0.13
C GLN A 400 23.35 15.05 0.28
N GLU A 401 23.31 13.86 -0.31
CA GLU A 401 24.16 12.72 0.02
C GLU A 401 24.89 12.17 -1.22
N GLU A 402 26.07 11.58 -1.02
CA GLU A 402 26.82 10.89 -2.08
C GLU A 402 26.21 9.51 -2.38
N ILE A 403 25.31 9.47 -3.37
CA ILE A 403 24.66 8.23 -3.82
C ILE A 403 25.65 7.38 -4.62
N SER A 404 26.25 6.38 -3.97
CA SER A 404 27.04 5.37 -4.68
C SER A 404 26.13 4.38 -5.41
N ILE A 405 25.94 4.59 -6.71
CA ILE A 405 25.11 3.76 -7.60
C ILE A 405 25.51 2.27 -7.57
N GLN A 406 26.76 1.96 -7.22
CA GLN A 406 27.24 0.58 -7.17
C GLN A 406 26.76 -0.21 -5.93
N THR A 407 26.39 0.49 -4.86
CA THR A 407 25.87 -0.09 -3.60
C THR A 407 24.38 0.16 -3.42
N THR A 408 23.90 1.31 -3.87
CA THR A 408 22.49 1.71 -3.79
C THR A 408 21.63 0.88 -4.73
N LYS A 409 20.58 0.27 -4.19
CA LYS A 409 19.54 -0.39 -4.98
C LYS A 409 18.50 0.64 -5.42
N LEU A 410 18.03 0.54 -6.66
CA LEU A 410 17.00 1.43 -7.20
C LEU A 410 15.62 0.75 -7.15
N CYS A 411 14.62 1.42 -6.57
CA CYS A 411 13.21 1.01 -6.60
C CYS A 411 12.40 2.13 -7.27
N ILE A 412 11.56 1.79 -8.25
CA ILE A 412 10.73 2.79 -8.98
C ILE A 412 9.26 2.41 -8.84
N GLU A 413 8.50 3.13 -8.04
CA GLU A 413 7.10 2.81 -7.71
C GLU A 413 6.19 3.90 -8.32
N PRO A 414 5.68 3.71 -9.55
CA PRO A 414 4.87 4.72 -10.22
C PRO A 414 3.50 4.87 -9.56
N LEU A 415 3.06 6.13 -9.47
CA LEU A 415 1.94 6.54 -8.65
C LEU A 415 0.96 7.42 -9.43
N LEU A 416 -0.28 6.99 -9.52
CA LEU A 416 -1.40 7.80 -10.02
C LEU A 416 -2.15 8.40 -8.83
N LEU A 417 -2.06 9.72 -8.64
CA LEU A 417 -2.76 10.43 -7.58
C LEU A 417 -4.14 10.89 -8.05
N THR A 418 -5.15 10.64 -7.23
CA THR A 418 -6.57 10.92 -7.54
C THR A 418 -7.22 11.74 -6.42
N GLU A 419 -8.24 12.52 -6.77
CA GLU A 419 -9.07 13.23 -5.79
C GLU A 419 -10.09 12.28 -5.14
N ILE A 420 -10.75 11.45 -5.95
CA ILE A 420 -11.78 10.50 -5.53
C ILE A 420 -11.12 9.15 -5.22
N PRO A 421 -11.39 8.53 -4.04
CA PRO A 421 -10.83 7.23 -3.71
C PRO A 421 -11.15 6.14 -4.74
N PRO A 422 -10.13 5.44 -5.28
CA PRO A 422 -10.32 4.42 -6.30
C PRO A 422 -11.10 3.22 -5.76
N GLY A 423 -11.79 2.53 -6.65
CA GLY A 423 -12.41 1.24 -6.40
C GLY A 423 -11.52 0.13 -6.92
N PHE A 424 -11.57 -1.03 -6.29
CA PHE A 424 -10.84 -2.21 -6.74
C PHE A 424 -11.80 -3.40 -6.84
N THR A 425 -11.77 -4.13 -7.95
CA THR A 425 -12.83 -5.10 -8.29
C THR A 425 -12.67 -6.48 -7.69
N GLU A 426 -11.47 -6.88 -7.27
CA GLU A 426 -11.13 -8.30 -7.14
C GLU A 426 -10.97 -8.77 -5.69
N LYS A 427 -10.57 -7.90 -4.78
CA LYS A 427 -10.30 -8.19 -3.36
C LYS A 427 -10.28 -6.89 -2.56
N SER A 428 -10.77 -6.88 -1.33
CA SER A 428 -10.51 -5.77 -0.39
C SER A 428 -9.01 -5.70 -0.07
N ILE A 429 -8.34 -4.71 -0.64
CA ILE A 429 -6.93 -4.38 -0.41
C ILE A 429 -6.84 -2.90 -0.05
N LEU A 430 -5.82 -2.52 0.73
CA LEU A 430 -5.71 -1.17 1.31
C LEU A 430 -5.51 -0.08 0.24
N PHE A 431 -4.78 -0.41 -0.83
CA PHE A 431 -4.42 0.53 -1.90
C PHE A 431 -4.67 -0.07 -3.28
N ALA A 432 -5.38 0.65 -4.15
CA ALA A 432 -5.68 0.14 -5.48
C ALA A 432 -4.40 0.00 -6.31
N TYR A 433 -4.13 -1.21 -6.81
CA TYR A 433 -2.86 -1.54 -7.47
C TYR A 433 -3.05 -2.37 -8.75
N GLN A 434 -2.50 -1.88 -9.86
CA GLN A 434 -2.51 -2.55 -11.16
C GLN A 434 -1.18 -3.31 -11.35
N ARG A 435 -1.18 -4.59 -10.93
CA ARG A 435 0.00 -5.48 -10.95
C ARG A 435 0.63 -5.69 -12.34
N HIS A 436 -0.12 -5.55 -13.43
CA HIS A 436 0.45 -5.69 -14.77
C HIS A 436 1.51 -4.61 -15.08
N SER A 437 1.25 -3.37 -14.66
CA SER A 437 2.05 -2.16 -14.91
C SER A 437 2.83 -1.65 -13.69
N ASN A 438 2.76 -2.36 -12.55
CA ASN A 438 3.30 -1.91 -11.26
C ASN A 438 2.78 -0.52 -10.83
N LEU A 439 1.54 -0.17 -11.18
CA LEU A 439 0.99 1.17 -10.94
C LEU A 439 0.10 1.19 -9.69
N HIS A 440 0.48 1.96 -8.69
CA HIS A 440 -0.37 2.31 -7.55
C HIS A 440 -1.30 3.47 -7.92
N ILE A 441 -2.57 3.38 -7.52
CA ILE A 441 -3.57 4.43 -7.69
C ILE A 441 -4.08 4.78 -6.30
N ILE A 442 -3.82 6.01 -5.86
CA ILE A 442 -3.97 6.43 -4.45
C ILE A 442 -4.75 7.75 -4.39
N SER A 443 -5.68 7.83 -3.44
CA SER A 443 -6.40 9.06 -3.10
C SER A 443 -5.45 10.03 -2.39
N LYS A 444 -5.63 11.35 -2.55
CA LYS A 444 -4.84 12.35 -1.79
C LYS A 444 -4.83 12.09 -0.28
N SER A 445 -5.96 11.65 0.30
CA SER A 445 -6.09 11.31 1.73
C SER A 445 -5.18 10.17 2.18
N ASP A 446 -4.94 9.20 1.31
CA ASP A 446 -4.33 7.92 1.68
C ASP A 446 -2.84 7.89 1.33
N LEU A 447 -2.33 8.96 0.70
CA LEU A 447 -0.93 9.12 0.31
C LEU A 447 0.02 8.98 1.51
N SER A 448 -0.31 9.58 2.65
CA SER A 448 0.48 9.47 3.89
C SER A 448 0.68 8.00 4.30
N SER A 449 -0.43 7.28 4.48
CA SER A 449 -0.42 5.85 4.85
C SER A 449 0.22 4.96 3.77
N PHE A 450 0.12 5.34 2.49
CA PHE A 450 0.78 4.64 1.40
C PHE A 450 2.30 4.77 1.46
N LEU A 451 2.85 5.96 1.76
CA LEU A 451 4.30 6.16 1.88
C LEU A 451 4.89 5.35 3.06
N GLU A 452 4.22 5.35 4.22
CA GLU A 452 4.62 4.51 5.36
C GLU A 452 4.60 3.00 5.01
N PHE A 453 3.55 2.55 4.34
CA PHE A 453 3.45 1.16 3.86
C PHE A 453 4.55 0.84 2.85
N LEU A 454 4.84 1.74 1.92
CA LEU A 454 5.83 1.54 0.86
C LEU A 454 7.24 1.41 1.44
N GLU A 455 7.60 2.24 2.42
CA GLU A 455 8.89 2.15 3.11
C GLU A 455 9.03 0.85 3.89
N ARG A 456 8.01 0.46 4.66
CA ARG A 456 7.96 -0.84 5.35
C ARG A 456 8.09 -2.01 4.37
N LYS A 457 7.29 -2.01 3.29
CA LYS A 457 7.37 -2.99 2.20
C LYS A 457 8.81 -3.12 1.69
N LEU A 458 9.42 -2.02 1.24
CA LEU A 458 10.74 -2.07 0.61
C LEU A 458 11.85 -2.43 1.61
N TYR A 459 11.75 -2.01 2.86
CA TYR A 459 12.60 -2.45 3.96
C TYR A 459 12.56 -3.97 4.13
N TYR A 460 11.37 -4.55 4.29
CA TYR A 460 11.23 -6.00 4.48
C TYR A 460 11.64 -6.81 3.24
N ILE A 461 11.37 -6.32 2.03
CA ILE A 461 11.86 -6.99 0.80
C ILE A 461 13.40 -6.96 0.75
N ASP A 462 14.08 -5.86 1.11
CA ASP A 462 15.55 -5.85 1.16
C ASP A 462 16.12 -6.78 2.24
N SER A 463 15.51 -6.77 3.43
CA SER A 463 15.94 -7.56 4.57
C SER A 463 15.81 -9.06 4.28
N TYR A 464 14.67 -9.51 3.75
CA TYR A 464 14.36 -10.94 3.58
C TYR A 464 14.68 -11.52 2.19
N SER A 465 14.63 -10.77 1.09
CA SER A 465 14.89 -11.32 -0.27
C SER A 465 16.26 -12.04 -0.41
N ARG A 466 17.22 -11.75 0.47
CA ARG A 466 18.56 -12.38 0.47
C ARG A 466 18.66 -13.72 1.21
N SER A 467 17.78 -14.08 2.14
CA SER A 467 17.81 -15.37 2.85
C SER A 467 17.64 -16.51 1.84
N SER A 468 16.52 -16.47 1.10
CA SER A 468 16.12 -17.37 0.01
C SER A 468 17.12 -17.34 -1.15
N GLN A 469 17.41 -16.16 -1.72
CA GLN A 469 18.27 -16.08 -2.91
C GLN A 469 19.72 -16.58 -2.66
N ARG A 470 20.29 -16.38 -1.47
CA ARG A 470 21.63 -16.91 -1.15
C ARG A 470 21.63 -18.43 -1.05
N LYS A 471 20.68 -19.04 -0.33
CA LYS A 471 20.63 -20.51 -0.17
C LYS A 471 20.48 -21.22 -1.52
N ILE A 472 19.50 -20.79 -2.33
CA ILE A 472 19.12 -21.47 -3.58
C ILE A 472 20.22 -21.33 -4.65
N LYS A 473 20.78 -20.12 -4.86
CA LYS A 473 21.81 -19.89 -5.88
C LYS A 473 23.19 -20.39 -5.48
N LEU A 474 23.60 -20.28 -4.21
CA LEU A 474 24.91 -20.76 -3.77
C LEU A 474 24.98 -22.30 -3.83
N GLY A 475 23.90 -22.99 -3.46
CA GLY A 475 23.83 -24.46 -3.54
C GLY A 475 23.88 -24.99 -4.98
N THR A 476 23.09 -24.42 -5.88
CA THR A 476 23.06 -24.83 -7.30
C THR A 476 24.34 -24.46 -8.05
N SER A 477 24.87 -23.26 -7.86
CA SER A 477 26.14 -22.82 -8.47
C SER A 477 27.33 -23.66 -7.98
N LYS A 478 27.46 -23.90 -6.66
CA LYS A 478 28.51 -24.77 -6.11
C LYS A 478 28.43 -26.21 -6.63
N ARG A 479 27.22 -26.78 -6.76
CA ARG A 479 27.04 -28.15 -7.34
C ARG A 479 27.47 -28.21 -8.82
N LEU A 480 27.13 -27.20 -9.62
CA LEU A 480 27.58 -27.15 -11.03
C LEU A 480 29.09 -26.92 -11.16
N PHE A 481 29.63 -25.99 -10.36
CA PHE A 481 31.06 -25.68 -10.32
C PHE A 481 31.89 -26.90 -9.90
N THR A 482 31.52 -27.59 -8.82
CA THR A 482 32.19 -28.82 -8.37
C THR A 482 32.05 -29.97 -9.37
N ARG A 483 30.90 -30.12 -10.05
CA ARG A 483 30.73 -31.10 -11.13
C ARG A 483 31.66 -30.82 -12.33
N ASN A 484 31.85 -29.55 -12.67
CA ASN A 484 32.75 -29.14 -13.76
C ASN A 484 34.22 -29.29 -13.36
N ILE A 485 34.62 -28.95 -12.13
CA ILE A 485 35.97 -29.22 -11.61
C ILE A 485 36.26 -30.73 -11.62
N LYS A 486 35.35 -31.57 -11.12
CA LYS A 486 35.52 -33.03 -11.14
C LYS A 486 35.74 -33.58 -12.56
N ARG A 487 35.00 -33.05 -13.55
CA ARG A 487 35.21 -33.38 -14.96
C ARG A 487 36.58 -32.93 -15.48
N LEU A 488 37.02 -31.72 -15.12
CA LEU A 488 38.32 -31.19 -15.51
C LEU A 488 39.49 -31.95 -14.86
N SER A 489 39.31 -32.53 -13.67
CA SER A 489 40.38 -33.25 -12.95
C SER A 489 40.63 -34.69 -13.43
N TYR A 490 39.72 -35.33 -14.18
CA TYR A 490 39.92 -36.71 -14.62
C TYR A 490 41.18 -36.94 -15.47
N PRO A 491 41.55 -36.08 -16.45
CA PRO A 491 42.80 -36.23 -17.19
C PRO A 491 44.04 -36.14 -16.31
N VAL A 492 44.04 -35.24 -15.32
CA VAL A 492 45.16 -35.07 -14.38
C VAL A 492 45.33 -36.31 -13.49
N LEU A 493 44.23 -36.88 -12.99
CA LEU A 493 44.24 -38.15 -12.26
C LEU A 493 44.74 -39.31 -13.13
N SER A 494 44.35 -39.36 -14.41
CA SER A 494 44.82 -40.38 -15.36
C SER A 494 46.32 -40.27 -15.65
N VAL A 495 46.84 -39.04 -15.82
CA VAL A 495 48.28 -38.77 -15.99
C VAL A 495 49.05 -39.15 -14.73
N GLY A 496 48.53 -38.84 -13.54
CA GLY A 496 49.12 -39.25 -12.27
C GLY A 496 49.19 -40.77 -12.10
N ALA A 497 48.11 -41.49 -12.37
CA ALA A 497 48.09 -42.95 -12.29
C ALA A 497 49.07 -43.62 -13.27
N PHE A 498 49.17 -43.08 -14.49
CA PHE A 498 50.12 -43.58 -15.50
C PHE A 498 51.58 -43.30 -15.13
N LEU A 499 51.87 -42.15 -14.48
CA LEU A 499 53.19 -41.88 -13.91
C LEU A 499 53.56 -42.90 -12.82
N THR A 500 52.63 -43.22 -11.91
CA THR A 500 52.84 -44.24 -10.88
C THR A 500 53.15 -45.61 -11.50
N PHE A 501 52.48 -45.96 -12.60
CA PHE A 501 52.75 -47.18 -13.35
C PHE A 501 54.17 -47.21 -13.95
N ILE A 502 54.60 -46.14 -14.64
CA ILE A 502 55.97 -46.03 -15.21
C ILE A 502 57.04 -46.19 -14.13
N ILE A 503 56.83 -45.58 -12.96
CA ILE A 503 57.76 -45.67 -11.82
C ILE A 503 57.81 -47.11 -11.30
N ALA A 504 56.67 -47.77 -11.19
CA ALA A 504 56.59 -49.17 -10.74
C ALA A 504 57.22 -50.18 -11.73
N THR A 505 57.19 -49.91 -13.04
CA THR A 505 57.80 -50.78 -14.06
C THR A 505 59.28 -50.47 -14.34
N GLY A 506 59.86 -49.42 -13.73
CA GLY A 506 61.28 -49.08 -13.86
C GLY A 506 61.69 -48.48 -15.21
N TRP A 507 60.75 -47.92 -15.98
CA TRP A 507 61.02 -47.38 -17.32
C TRP A 507 61.57 -45.95 -17.30
N TYR A 508 62.76 -45.77 -16.71
CA TYR A 508 63.32 -44.45 -16.39
C TYR A 508 63.64 -43.56 -17.61
N ASP A 509 63.97 -44.13 -18.78
CA ASP A 509 64.27 -43.33 -19.98
C ASP A 509 63.05 -42.56 -20.51
N ILE A 510 61.85 -43.13 -20.35
CA ILE A 510 60.58 -42.52 -20.77
C ILE A 510 60.20 -41.37 -19.81
N LEU A 511 60.68 -41.41 -18.56
CA LEU A 511 60.32 -40.45 -17.51
C LEU A 511 60.64 -38.99 -17.91
N LYS A 512 61.76 -38.74 -18.61
CA LYS A 512 62.13 -37.39 -19.07
C LYS A 512 61.08 -36.78 -20.00
N TYR A 513 60.62 -37.54 -20.98
CA TYR A 513 59.56 -37.11 -21.90
C TYR A 513 58.22 -36.95 -21.18
N PHE A 514 57.91 -37.87 -20.27
CA PHE A 514 56.68 -37.81 -19.50
C PHE A 514 56.60 -36.56 -18.60
N ILE A 515 57.71 -36.15 -17.98
CA ILE A 515 57.77 -34.92 -17.17
C ILE A 515 57.43 -33.68 -18.02
N VAL A 516 57.97 -33.56 -19.24
CA VAL A 516 57.68 -32.43 -20.14
C VAL A 516 56.20 -32.39 -20.53
N VAL A 517 55.62 -33.54 -20.90
CA VAL A 517 54.17 -33.66 -21.21
C VAL A 517 53.32 -33.38 -19.96
N GLY A 518 53.78 -33.79 -18.78
CA GLY A 518 53.16 -33.51 -17.49
C GLY A 518 53.07 -32.01 -17.19
N TYR A 519 54.16 -31.25 -17.39
CA TYR A 519 54.13 -29.80 -17.22
C TYR A 519 53.22 -29.09 -18.23
N ALA A 520 53.20 -29.54 -19.49
CA ALA A 520 52.31 -28.97 -20.51
C ALA A 520 50.81 -29.22 -20.18
N THR A 521 50.46 -30.45 -19.81
CA THR A 521 49.09 -30.82 -19.41
C THR A 521 48.65 -30.14 -18.12
N PHE A 522 49.53 -30.02 -17.13
CA PHE A 522 49.28 -29.27 -15.90
C PHE A 522 49.03 -27.77 -16.16
N SER A 523 49.82 -27.16 -17.06
CA SER A 523 49.64 -25.75 -17.45
C SER A 523 48.30 -25.50 -18.14
N LEU A 524 47.88 -26.40 -19.04
CA LEU A 524 46.56 -26.36 -19.68
C LEU A 524 45.43 -26.55 -18.66
N TYR A 525 45.58 -27.48 -17.71
CA TYR A 525 44.62 -27.68 -16.62
C TYR A 525 44.47 -26.42 -15.75
N LEU A 526 45.57 -25.81 -15.34
CA LEU A 526 45.57 -24.59 -14.53
C LEU A 526 44.93 -23.42 -15.28
N GLY A 527 45.24 -23.26 -16.58
CA GLY A 527 44.58 -22.29 -17.45
C GLY A 527 43.07 -22.50 -17.55
N GLY A 528 42.63 -23.75 -17.74
CA GLY A 528 41.21 -24.12 -17.75
C GLY A 528 40.50 -23.86 -16.42
N LEU A 529 41.17 -24.09 -15.29
CA LEU A 529 40.64 -23.83 -13.95
C LEU A 529 40.51 -22.31 -13.69
N ILE A 530 41.52 -21.52 -14.05
CA ILE A 530 41.48 -20.05 -14.00
C ILE A 530 40.35 -19.50 -14.90
N PHE A 531 40.18 -20.06 -16.10
CA PHE A 531 39.09 -19.70 -17.01
C PHE A 531 37.73 -20.02 -16.41
N LEU A 532 37.53 -21.22 -15.84
CA LEU A 532 36.27 -21.58 -15.17
C LEU A 532 35.96 -20.67 -13.97
N VAL A 533 36.96 -20.34 -13.15
CA VAL A 533 36.80 -19.40 -12.03
C VAL A 533 36.42 -18.01 -12.54
N ARG A 534 37.09 -17.49 -13.57
CA ARG A 534 36.75 -16.19 -14.19
C ARG A 534 35.37 -16.20 -14.85
N TYR A 535 35.01 -17.28 -15.54
CA TYR A 535 33.70 -17.45 -16.16
C TYR A 535 32.59 -17.48 -15.10
N HIS A 536 32.76 -18.26 -14.03
CA HIS A 536 31.81 -18.30 -12.92
C HIS A 536 31.71 -16.94 -12.20
N ARG A 537 32.82 -16.29 -11.88
CA ARG A 537 32.81 -14.92 -11.31
C ARG A 537 32.08 -13.93 -12.23
N LYS A 538 32.37 -13.92 -13.54
CA LYS A 538 31.69 -13.04 -14.51
C LYS A 538 30.19 -13.34 -14.60
N LYS A 539 29.80 -14.62 -14.60
CA LYS A 539 28.39 -15.05 -14.63
C LYS A 539 27.65 -14.71 -13.33
N GLU A 540 28.29 -14.88 -12.19
CA GLU A 540 27.77 -14.51 -10.88
C GLU A 540 27.61 -12.99 -10.74
N SER A 541 28.60 -12.20 -11.16
CA SER A 541 28.49 -10.74 -11.24
C SER A 541 27.38 -10.28 -12.20
N ALA A 542 27.23 -10.92 -13.37
CA ALA A 542 26.15 -10.62 -14.31
C ALA A 542 24.76 -10.92 -13.70
N GLN A 543 24.61 -12.07 -13.04
CA GLN A 543 23.37 -12.45 -12.36
C GLN A 543 23.08 -11.57 -11.13
N LEU A 544 24.10 -11.17 -10.37
CA LEU A 544 23.95 -10.23 -9.26
C LEU A 544 23.53 -8.84 -9.75
N ASN A 545 24.09 -8.36 -10.86
CA ASN A 545 23.72 -7.09 -11.47
C ASN A 545 22.33 -7.14 -12.10
N GLN A 546 21.89 -8.28 -12.63
CA GLN A 546 20.52 -8.47 -13.11
C GLN A 546 19.52 -8.52 -11.94
N ASN A 547 19.82 -9.28 -10.88
CA ASN A 547 18.95 -9.40 -9.69
C ASN A 547 18.90 -8.13 -8.82
N ARG A 548 19.94 -7.29 -8.82
CA ARG A 548 20.02 -6.08 -7.96
C ARG A 548 18.95 -5.02 -8.26
N ASN A 549 18.28 -5.12 -9.40
CA ASN A 549 17.55 -4.01 -10.01
C ASN A 549 16.04 -4.22 -10.18
N ASN A 550 15.52 -5.43 -9.92
CA ASN A 550 14.11 -5.74 -10.15
C ASN A 550 13.41 -6.15 -8.82
N TYR A 551 13.10 -5.16 -7.98
CA TYR A 551 12.04 -5.32 -6.96
C TYR A 551 10.68 -5.62 -7.61
N HIS A 552 10.53 -5.27 -8.88
CA HIS A 552 9.33 -5.46 -9.70
C HIS A 552 9.38 -6.71 -10.58
N SER A 553 10.37 -7.59 -10.35
CA SER A 553 10.30 -8.93 -10.95
C SER A 553 9.09 -9.65 -10.37
N LYS A 554 8.15 -10.07 -11.23
CA LYS A 554 6.84 -10.64 -10.84
C LYS A 554 6.93 -12.00 -10.12
N ASP A 555 8.15 -12.46 -9.87
CA ASP A 555 8.56 -13.78 -9.40
C ASP A 555 9.52 -13.65 -8.18
N ILE A 556 9.24 -12.73 -7.24
CA ILE A 556 9.93 -12.74 -5.93
C ILE A 556 9.29 -13.84 -5.07
N ASP A 557 9.90 -15.02 -5.12
CA ASP A 557 9.57 -16.14 -4.23
C ASP A 557 10.21 -15.95 -2.83
N PHE A 558 9.39 -15.59 -1.85
CA PHE A 558 9.74 -15.61 -0.43
C PHE A 558 9.65 -17.03 0.14
N GLU A 559 10.56 -17.41 1.06
CA GLU A 559 10.38 -18.63 1.85
C GLU A 559 9.19 -18.43 2.83
N GLU A 560 8.52 -19.52 3.22
CA GLU A 560 7.38 -19.47 4.15
C GLU A 560 7.75 -18.82 5.50
N GLY A 561 9.00 -18.99 5.93
CA GLY A 561 9.56 -18.31 7.11
C GLY A 561 9.82 -16.81 6.91
N ASP A 562 10.20 -16.38 5.70
CA ASP A 562 10.36 -14.95 5.40
C ASP A 562 9.00 -14.24 5.52
N LEU A 563 7.95 -14.84 4.94
CA LEU A 563 6.58 -14.29 5.01
C LEU A 563 6.01 -14.24 6.43
N ALA A 564 6.35 -15.22 7.28
CA ALA A 564 5.94 -15.20 8.68
C ALA A 564 6.55 -14.00 9.44
N LEU A 565 7.83 -13.69 9.20
CA LEU A 565 8.50 -12.53 9.80
C LEU A 565 7.96 -11.20 9.27
N ILE A 566 7.59 -11.14 7.98
CA ILE A 566 6.93 -9.96 7.39
C ILE A 566 5.54 -9.76 8.01
N TYR A 567 4.81 -10.84 8.29
CA TYR A 567 3.47 -10.80 8.87
C TYR A 567 3.44 -10.41 10.36
N GLU A 568 4.50 -10.68 11.12
CA GLU A 568 4.58 -10.23 12.51
C GLU A 568 4.60 -8.69 12.61
N GLU A 569 5.22 -8.06 11.61
CA GLU A 569 5.53 -6.62 11.52
C GLU A 569 4.51 -5.79 10.74
N LEU A 570 3.89 -6.34 9.68
CA LEU A 570 2.85 -5.65 8.89
C LEU A 570 1.45 -5.87 9.48
N ASP A 571 0.64 -4.82 9.45
CA ASP A 571 -0.79 -4.92 9.78
C ASP A 571 -1.54 -5.82 8.80
N LEU A 572 -2.69 -6.37 9.19
CA LEU A 572 -3.43 -7.36 8.40
C LEU A 572 -3.79 -6.87 6.99
N GLU A 573 -4.18 -5.60 6.87
CA GLU A 573 -4.51 -4.94 5.61
C GLU A 573 -3.25 -4.65 4.77
N GLN A 574 -2.15 -4.26 5.43
CA GLN A 574 -0.84 -4.08 4.81
C GLN A 574 -0.28 -5.42 4.29
N MET A 575 -0.44 -6.53 5.02
CA MET A 575 -0.03 -7.84 4.53
C MET A 575 -0.94 -8.35 3.40
N ALA A 576 -2.24 -8.05 3.45
CA ALA A 576 -3.16 -8.37 2.35
C ALA A 576 -2.78 -7.62 1.07
N GLN A 577 -2.39 -6.34 1.19
CA GLN A 577 -1.81 -5.54 0.12
C GLN A 577 -0.50 -6.16 -0.39
N PHE A 578 0.50 -6.33 0.49
CA PHE A 578 1.82 -6.90 0.18
C PHE A 578 1.71 -8.24 -0.56
N SER A 579 0.88 -9.15 -0.05
CA SER A 579 0.65 -10.47 -0.65
C SER A 579 0.02 -10.38 -2.04
N TYR A 580 -0.89 -9.43 -2.25
CA TYR A 580 -1.49 -9.18 -3.56
C TYR A 580 -0.50 -8.53 -4.54
N GLU A 581 0.36 -7.62 -4.08
CA GLU A 581 1.40 -7.03 -4.94
C GLU A 581 2.40 -8.09 -5.43
N CYS A 582 2.91 -8.92 -4.51
CA CYS A 582 3.85 -9.99 -4.84
C CYS A 582 3.22 -11.11 -5.70
N TYR A 583 2.06 -11.66 -5.29
CA TYR A 583 1.51 -12.89 -5.89
C TYR A 583 0.26 -12.69 -6.78
N GLY A 584 -0.38 -11.51 -6.71
CA GLY A 584 -1.62 -11.20 -7.41
C GLY A 584 -2.74 -12.16 -7.01
N LYS A 585 -3.51 -12.66 -7.99
CA LYS A 585 -4.54 -13.68 -7.74
C LYS A 585 -4.00 -15.05 -7.38
N LYS A 586 -2.73 -15.33 -7.71
CA LYS A 586 -2.09 -16.63 -7.48
C LYS A 586 -1.42 -16.68 -6.10
N ILE A 587 -2.06 -16.15 -5.07
CA ILE A 587 -1.57 -16.30 -3.70
C ILE A 587 -1.56 -17.81 -3.38
N PRO A 588 -0.42 -18.42 -3.04
CA PRO A 588 -0.40 -19.83 -2.67
C PRO A 588 -1.36 -20.09 -1.51
N ASN A 589 -2.33 -21.00 -1.68
CA ASN A 589 -3.38 -21.26 -0.68
C ASN A 589 -2.81 -21.50 0.73
N LYS A 590 -1.65 -22.15 0.83
CA LYS A 590 -0.93 -22.40 2.09
C LYS A 590 -0.57 -21.10 2.84
N ILE A 591 -0.19 -20.04 2.12
CA ILE A 591 0.09 -18.73 2.72
C ILE A 591 -1.20 -18.12 3.26
N VAL A 592 -2.29 -18.15 2.50
CA VAL A 592 -3.61 -17.66 2.95
C VAL A 592 -4.08 -18.41 4.19
N GLU A 593 -4.04 -19.74 4.16
CA GLU A 593 -4.44 -20.61 5.27
C GLU A 593 -3.57 -20.37 6.52
N ASN A 594 -2.27 -20.13 6.36
CA ASN A 594 -1.37 -19.77 7.46
C ASN A 594 -1.68 -18.37 8.02
N LEU A 595 -1.93 -17.37 7.17
CA LEU A 595 -2.33 -16.02 7.58
C LEU A 595 -3.62 -16.06 8.41
N GLU A 596 -4.63 -16.80 7.94
CA GLU A 596 -5.90 -17.00 8.67
C GLU A 596 -5.69 -17.73 10.01
N LYS A 597 -4.89 -18.79 10.04
CA LYS A 597 -4.52 -19.48 11.29
C LYS A 597 -3.80 -18.56 12.27
N MET A 598 -2.86 -17.74 11.79
CA MET A 598 -2.14 -16.77 12.63
C MET A 598 -3.06 -15.63 13.10
N GLN A 599 -4.02 -15.17 12.29
CA GLN A 599 -5.08 -14.24 12.73
C GLN A 599 -5.90 -14.83 13.87
N ILE A 600 -6.44 -16.04 13.68
CA ILE A 600 -7.24 -16.75 14.70
C ILE A 600 -6.41 -16.95 15.98
N HIS A 601 -5.14 -17.31 15.85
CA HIS A 601 -4.24 -17.46 16.98
C HIS A 601 -3.97 -16.13 17.70
N ARG A 602 -3.70 -15.04 16.97
CA ARG A 602 -3.48 -13.68 17.55
C ARG A 602 -4.74 -13.18 18.27
N MET A 603 -5.92 -13.34 17.67
CA MET A 603 -7.21 -13.02 18.31
C MET A 603 -7.47 -13.90 19.55
N THR A 604 -7.11 -15.19 19.50
CA THR A 604 -7.23 -16.11 20.66
C THR A 604 -6.27 -15.74 21.78
N MET A 605 -5.04 -15.29 21.46
CA MET A 605 -4.09 -14.81 22.46
C MET A 605 -4.54 -13.49 23.07
N LEU A 606 -5.02 -12.53 22.26
CA LEU A 606 -5.55 -11.26 22.76
C LEU A 606 -6.80 -11.45 23.63
N SER A 607 -7.70 -12.38 23.30
CA SER A 607 -8.87 -12.69 24.14
C SER A 607 -8.52 -13.39 25.45
N LYS A 608 -7.38 -14.10 25.52
CA LYS A 608 -6.82 -14.69 26.75
C LYS A 608 -5.96 -13.72 27.56
N GLN A 609 -5.27 -12.77 26.91
CA GLN A 609 -4.40 -11.77 27.53
C GLN A 609 -5.14 -10.53 27.98
N SER A 610 -6.33 -10.23 27.41
CA SER A 610 -7.31 -9.40 28.09
C SER A 610 -7.51 -10.03 29.47
N PRO A 611 -7.07 -9.37 30.56
CA PRO A 611 -7.21 -9.96 31.87
C PRO A 611 -8.71 -10.23 32.05
N ARG A 612 -9.06 -11.39 32.60
CA ARG A 612 -10.36 -11.56 33.24
C ARG A 612 -10.42 -10.50 34.33
N TYR A 613 -10.93 -9.31 33.97
CA TYR A 613 -11.05 -8.18 34.85
C TYR A 613 -12.02 -8.65 35.90
N ASP A 614 -11.47 -8.93 37.08
CA ASP A 614 -12.03 -9.85 38.04
C ASP A 614 -13.19 -9.16 38.75
N SER A 615 -14.32 -9.06 38.02
CA SER A 615 -15.52 -8.31 38.41
C SER A 615 -16.06 -8.86 39.72
N ALA A 616 -15.95 -10.18 39.93
CA ALA A 616 -16.18 -10.84 41.21
C ALA A 616 -15.29 -10.30 42.35
N ARG A 617 -14.02 -9.98 42.09
CA ARG A 617 -13.07 -9.45 43.08
C ARG A 617 -13.30 -7.96 43.35
N ILE A 618 -13.71 -7.17 42.35
CA ILE A 618 -14.12 -5.77 42.56
C ILE A 618 -15.44 -5.71 43.35
N VAL A 619 -16.43 -6.55 43.01
CA VAL A 619 -17.70 -6.67 43.75
C VAL A 619 -17.46 -7.09 45.19
N ARG A 620 -16.57 -8.07 45.47
CA ARG A 620 -16.18 -8.41 46.85
C ARG A 620 -15.52 -7.22 47.57
N LYS A 621 -14.51 -6.59 46.96
CA LYS A 621 -13.77 -5.47 47.58
C LYS A 621 -14.65 -4.23 47.83
N ASN A 622 -15.67 -4.01 47.01
CA ASN A 622 -16.66 -2.96 47.19
C ASN A 622 -17.71 -3.34 48.25
N LYS A 623 -18.14 -4.60 48.33
CA LYS A 623 -19.02 -5.11 49.40
C LYS A 623 -18.35 -4.98 50.77
N ASP A 624 -17.08 -5.35 50.88
CA ASP A 624 -16.30 -5.24 52.12
C ASP A 624 -16.10 -3.78 52.53
N ARG A 625 -15.89 -2.87 51.56
CA ARG A 625 -15.87 -1.41 51.80
C ARG A 625 -17.22 -0.86 52.26
N ALA A 626 -18.33 -1.30 51.67
CA ALA A 626 -19.67 -0.89 52.07
C ALA A 626 -19.97 -1.29 53.52
N HIS A 627 -19.66 -2.54 53.91
CA HIS A 627 -19.79 -2.98 55.30
C HIS A 627 -18.92 -2.18 56.28
N LYS A 628 -17.71 -1.77 55.87
CA LYS A 628 -16.84 -0.93 56.71
C LYS A 628 -17.42 0.49 56.91
N ILE A 629 -17.91 1.12 55.85
CA ILE A 629 -18.47 2.48 55.90
C ILE A 629 -19.76 2.52 56.75
N VAL A 630 -20.60 1.49 56.66
CA VAL A 630 -21.80 1.37 57.52
C VAL A 630 -21.42 1.29 59.01
N ASN A 631 -20.37 0.54 59.36
CA ASN A 631 -19.91 0.44 60.74
C ASN A 631 -19.24 1.72 61.26
N GLU A 632 -18.45 2.43 60.45
CA GLU A 632 -17.80 3.69 60.87
C GLU A 632 -18.83 4.84 61.08
N ASN A 633 -19.91 4.87 60.28
CA ASN A 633 -20.98 5.86 60.45
C ASN A 633 -21.88 5.60 61.67
N LEU A 634 -22.00 4.36 62.13
CA LEU A 634 -22.73 4.02 63.36
C LEU A 634 -21.99 4.42 64.65
N SER A 635 -20.68 4.65 64.60
CA SER A 635 -19.87 5.05 65.76
C SER A 635 -19.78 6.55 66.04
N ASN A 636 -20.14 7.43 65.09
CA ASN A 636 -19.83 8.87 65.15
C ASN A 636 -20.99 9.82 65.50
N THR A 637 -22.17 9.32 65.88
CA THR A 637 -23.28 10.15 66.38
C THR A 637 -23.22 10.34 67.90
N LYS A 638 -22.22 11.09 68.39
CA LYS A 638 -22.18 11.56 69.79
C LYS A 638 -21.71 13.01 69.96
N ILE A 639 -22.67 13.92 69.75
CA ILE A 639 -22.85 15.26 70.32
C ILE A 639 -21.67 15.82 71.14
N ARG A 640 -21.07 16.94 70.69
CA ARG A 640 -20.74 18.07 71.58
C ARG A 640 -20.49 19.41 70.85
N GLU A 641 -20.52 20.47 71.65
CA GLU A 641 -20.78 21.88 71.33
C GLU A 641 -19.59 22.67 70.75
N PRO A 642 -19.83 23.85 70.15
CA PRO A 642 -18.77 24.76 69.70
C PRO A 642 -18.35 25.75 70.80
N PHE A 643 -17.06 26.10 70.92
CA PHE A 643 -16.64 27.47 71.29
C PHE A 643 -15.13 27.76 71.16
N LYS A 644 -14.83 29.01 70.77
CA LYS A 644 -13.63 29.86 71.02
C LYS A 644 -12.32 29.72 70.21
N ARG A 645 -11.79 30.92 69.96
CA ARG A 645 -10.44 31.34 69.50
C ARG A 645 -9.36 30.85 70.51
N ASP A 646 -8.05 30.82 70.24
CA ASP A 646 -7.21 31.92 69.72
C ASP A 646 -5.82 31.50 69.17
N LYS A 647 -5.02 32.50 68.79
CA LYS A 647 -3.71 32.49 68.07
C LYS A 647 -2.51 31.77 68.75
N ARG A 648 -1.53 31.35 67.93
CA ARG A 648 -0.03 31.56 67.99
C ARG A 648 0.75 30.41 67.28
N GLU A 649 1.78 30.70 66.45
CA GLU A 649 3.25 30.60 66.70
C GLU A 649 3.71 29.17 67.13
N GLU A 650 4.81 28.54 66.70
CA GLU A 650 5.86 28.77 65.66
C GLU A 650 6.72 27.47 65.55
N VAL A 651 7.57 27.34 64.51
CA VAL A 651 8.88 26.60 64.52
C VAL A 651 8.95 25.04 64.63
N ASP A 652 9.97 24.50 63.94
CA ASP A 652 10.67 23.20 64.08
C ASP A 652 10.02 21.85 63.69
N SER A 653 10.79 20.77 63.57
CA SER A 653 11.82 20.45 62.54
C SER A 653 12.24 18.97 62.61
N LYS A 654 12.88 18.47 61.53
CA LYS A 654 13.82 17.32 61.46
C LYS A 654 13.68 16.15 62.48
N ARG A 655 13.22 14.98 62.00
CA ARG A 655 13.77 13.62 62.25
C ARG A 655 12.96 12.58 61.47
N GLY A 656 13.51 11.46 61.00
CA GLY A 656 14.91 11.04 61.01
C GLY A 656 15.16 9.86 60.06
N VAL A 657 16.39 9.77 59.56
CA VAL A 657 16.96 8.60 58.87
C VAL A 657 17.35 7.55 59.92
N LYS A 658 17.38 6.26 59.52
CA LYS A 658 17.88 5.04 60.21
C LYS A 658 16.75 4.03 60.57
N ASP A 659 16.93 2.72 60.44
CA ASP A 659 18.13 1.91 60.15
C ASP A 659 17.87 0.79 59.13
N ALA A 660 18.95 0.31 58.52
CA ALA A 660 19.00 -1.00 57.87
C ALA A 660 20.14 -1.82 58.50
N LYS A 661 19.87 -3.07 58.90
CA LYS A 661 20.82 -4.21 58.80
C LYS A 661 20.25 -5.54 59.33
N GLU A 662 20.76 -6.60 58.70
CA GLU A 662 20.98 -7.96 59.23
C GLU A 662 19.82 -8.75 59.88
N ALA A 663 19.43 -9.84 59.22
CA ALA A 663 19.86 -11.17 59.67
C ALA A 663 19.68 -12.23 58.56
N THR A 664 20.79 -12.69 57.99
CA THR A 664 20.87 -13.98 57.28
C THR A 664 20.86 -15.14 58.27
N THR A 665 20.68 -16.37 57.75
CA THR A 665 20.89 -17.68 58.41
C THR A 665 19.65 -18.37 58.99
N LYS A 666 19.09 -19.32 58.21
CA LYS A 666 18.70 -20.65 58.71
C LYS A 666 18.56 -21.65 57.55
N MET A 667 19.40 -22.68 57.55
CA MET A 667 19.27 -23.89 56.75
C MET A 667 18.65 -25.03 57.58
N MET A 668 18.19 -26.08 56.87
CA MET A 668 17.78 -27.40 57.38
C MET A 668 16.49 -27.41 58.24
N THR A 669 15.54 -28.33 58.06
CA THR A 669 15.62 -29.74 57.63
C THR A 669 14.32 -30.27 56.99
N LEU A 670 14.45 -31.28 56.12
CA LEU A 670 13.53 -32.44 55.89
C LEU A 670 12.05 -32.19 55.43
N ARG A 671 11.72 -32.58 54.18
CA ARG A 671 11.08 -33.88 53.86
C ARG A 671 10.92 -34.13 52.35
N SER A 672 11.22 -35.36 51.91
CA SER A 672 10.74 -35.95 50.64
C SER A 672 9.34 -36.58 50.87
N PRO A 673 8.54 -36.87 49.83
CA PRO A 673 8.70 -38.18 49.16
C PRO A 673 8.64 -38.16 47.62
N ASN A 674 9.15 -39.25 47.06
CA ASN A 674 9.16 -39.59 45.63
C ASN A 674 7.73 -39.83 45.07
N ASN A 675 7.54 -39.64 43.76
CA ASN A 675 7.42 -40.76 42.83
C ASN A 675 7.34 -40.33 41.34
N GLU A 676 8.24 -40.93 40.55
CA GLU A 676 8.02 -41.50 39.22
C GLU A 676 7.22 -40.72 38.15
N LYS A 677 7.94 -40.21 37.15
CA LYS A 677 7.92 -40.76 35.78
C LYS A 677 9.04 -40.15 34.93
N GLU A 678 10.04 -40.97 34.63
CA GLU A 678 11.05 -40.71 33.59
C GLU A 678 10.52 -41.27 32.27
N ASP A 679 10.61 -40.50 31.17
CA ASP A 679 10.73 -40.96 29.77
C ASP A 679 10.65 -39.77 28.78
N GLU A 680 11.50 -38.73 28.91
CA GLU A 680 11.66 -37.72 27.83
C GLU A 680 12.96 -36.87 27.83
N ILE A 681 14.05 -37.32 28.49
CA ILE A 681 15.29 -36.52 28.62
C ILE A 681 16.50 -37.20 27.97
N ASP A 682 16.44 -37.43 26.65
CA ASP A 682 17.62 -37.82 25.86
C ASP A 682 17.81 -37.03 24.54
N LEU A 683 16.79 -36.29 24.07
CA LEU A 683 16.96 -35.37 22.92
C LEU A 683 17.72 -34.08 23.29
N VAL A 684 17.50 -33.55 24.50
CA VAL A 684 17.99 -32.21 24.89
C VAL A 684 19.52 -32.18 25.06
N LYS A 685 20.12 -33.24 25.61
CA LYS A 685 21.59 -33.35 25.76
C LYS A 685 22.34 -33.47 24.43
N LYS A 686 21.66 -33.91 23.36
CA LYS A 686 22.27 -34.08 22.03
C LYS A 686 22.29 -32.77 21.21
N TYR A 687 21.46 -31.80 21.57
CA TYR A 687 21.45 -30.47 20.95
C TYR A 687 22.47 -29.50 21.57
N SER A 688 22.81 -29.63 22.86
CA SER A 688 23.77 -28.74 23.52
C SER A 688 25.23 -28.92 23.07
N THR A 689 25.60 -30.10 22.53
CA THR A 689 26.95 -30.38 22.04
C THR A 689 27.18 -29.98 20.58
N PHE A 690 26.13 -29.64 19.82
CA PHE A 690 26.25 -29.27 18.39
C PHE A 690 26.30 -27.75 18.14
N LEU A 691 26.37 -26.95 19.22
CA LEU A 691 26.45 -25.48 19.17
C LEU A 691 27.75 -24.90 19.76
N ASN A 692 28.69 -25.78 20.15
CA ASN A 692 29.99 -25.42 20.72
C ASN A 692 31.19 -25.93 19.88
N ASP A 693 30.92 -26.52 18.70
CA ASP A 693 31.87 -26.81 17.61
C ASP A 693 31.49 -25.95 16.38
#